data_AF-A0A8J5UWK0-F1
#
_entry.id   AF-A0A8J5UWK0-F1
#
_cell.length_a   1.000
_cell.length_b   1.000
_cell.length_c   1.000
_cell.angle_alpha   90.00
_cell.angle_beta   90.00
_cell.angle_gamma   90.00
#
_symmetry.space_group_name_H-M   'P 1'
#
loop_
_entity.id
_entity.type
_entity.pdbx_description
1 polymer ?
#
loop_
_entity_poly.entity_id
_entity_poly.type
_entity_poly.pdbx_seq_one_letter_code
_entity_poly.pdbx_strand_id
1 'polypeptide(L)'
;METGTAIVRAMIWIMQNKIKVHVINMSYGEQVHWSNSGRIFDLMNEVVDKYGVTWVAAAGNFGPALCTIGTPPNINSTNIISVGAYVSPDMMVAEYSLREKMPGMPYTWSSRGPMVDGGTGITLCAPGGAITSVPNFTLRKSQLMNGTSMASPHVAGAVALLISGLHDKDCSYSPYSIKRALENTSLYIDTLDSFAQGSGLLQVERAFENLVANCKAIERDVRFAINCGVNNSKGIHLRSGVIDRPKDCAITVDPIFLDTENVDATRKINFNLRLSLVCDATWVQFPSHFELMHMSRAFTVRIDGVKLPEGVHATNIRAYDVENVEKGPVFSIPITAVQPLTIQKSMNLPDLHYSRVLFKANTIVRHFILVPEDATWAVLKIKSTDKEKTGRFAVQTVQLKPRLACRTLLTNKMINVTSQSESVQGFAVQAGLVVEVVIAKYWANLGEIHVDYSIEFHGIHIVDSNLTMQSGDGIHRMELRSSLRNEDIVPSVTLKSIVQVLRPTDYKISPLGARDVIPPARQIYELQLTYTFHIAKATEVTPNAAYLSDLLYESEYESQLWMLYDCNKHLIFSGDAFPWKYTVKKLEKGDYTLKMHVRHEKKDLLERLTEMAILLNQKLSSPVSLDVYANHSQAIVGGKKMVAATVPPGHILPVYIAPMNNESNNEDKISKAATLGTYLQGAVTFCKDDARKKVDCYTFKYVLSEPAKKSPTVVKPDDEKVSKWEEYQDTLRDIKCTWLAKLEATEHATALYNELRTSYPEHLPVHTAMLTSLDSPEARRLLPHDDLSESAINFADQMIDVADKVITAIEQEKLLAFYGMKHDQRPDAMKIKSTMDKQKNLLIEAFVKKGCAYARLYIHARKRGETEAAMHLATVTQIWNDVQKYAEPTDSKVLILSLWHAHINKHYGRYLKLLTRYYEEKPVRDIDEKFIEITRTVGWDHWARYLTTSLPTRYPKAYRPF
;
A
#
# COMPACT_ATOMS: atom_id res chain seq x y z
N MET A 1 -5.47 10.07 1.70
CA MET A 1 -4.98 10.12 0.32
C MET A 1 -6.16 10.46 -0.56
N GLU A 2 -5.93 11.17 -1.65
CA GLU A 2 -6.86 11.28 -2.75
C GLU A 2 -7.24 9.90 -3.30
N THR A 3 -8.40 9.81 -3.93
CA THR A 3 -8.84 8.59 -4.62
C THR A 3 -9.35 9.01 -6.00
N GLY A 4 -9.19 8.14 -7.00
CA GLY A 4 -9.73 8.42 -8.34
C GLY A 4 -11.23 8.71 -8.31
N THR A 5 -11.97 7.96 -7.49
CA THR A 5 -13.40 8.18 -7.19
C THR A 5 -13.70 9.60 -6.75
N ALA A 6 -12.92 10.14 -5.80
CA ALA A 6 -13.16 11.48 -5.27
C ALA A 6 -12.88 12.56 -6.34
N ILE A 7 -11.79 12.39 -7.10
CA ILE A 7 -11.40 13.32 -8.16
C ILE A 7 -12.46 13.33 -9.27
N VAL A 8 -12.91 12.16 -9.73
CA VAL A 8 -13.97 12.06 -10.73
C VAL A 8 -15.28 12.68 -10.25
N ARG A 9 -15.72 12.39 -9.01
CA ARG A 9 -16.93 13.01 -8.45
C ARG A 9 -16.82 14.53 -8.35
N ALA A 10 -15.65 15.06 -8.00
CA ALA A 10 -15.41 16.50 -7.98
C ALA A 10 -15.54 17.09 -9.39
N MET A 11 -14.97 16.43 -10.41
CA MET A 11 -15.10 16.86 -11.81
C MET A 11 -16.56 16.79 -12.28
N ILE A 12 -17.28 15.69 -12.01
CA ILE A 12 -18.71 15.56 -12.32
C ILE A 12 -19.51 16.72 -11.73
N TRP A 13 -19.27 17.05 -10.47
CA TRP A 13 -19.97 18.15 -9.80
C TRP A 13 -19.73 19.48 -10.52
N ILE A 14 -18.49 19.76 -10.93
CA ILE A 14 -18.15 20.97 -11.70
C ILE A 14 -18.83 20.98 -13.06
N MET A 15 -18.84 19.85 -13.76
CA MET A 15 -19.45 19.70 -15.09
C MET A 15 -20.99 19.82 -15.06
N GLN A 16 -21.64 19.36 -13.99
CA GLN A 16 -23.10 19.37 -13.84
C GLN A 16 -23.65 20.70 -13.32
N ASN A 17 -22.85 21.46 -12.59
CA ASN A 17 -23.35 22.61 -11.85
C ASN A 17 -23.78 23.73 -12.81
N LYS A 18 -24.92 24.36 -12.50
CA LYS A 18 -25.41 25.53 -13.24
C LYS A 18 -24.54 26.76 -12.99
N ILE A 19 -23.92 26.84 -11.81
CA ILE A 19 -22.99 27.92 -11.46
C ILE A 19 -21.63 27.57 -12.05
N LYS A 20 -21.14 28.43 -12.96
CA LYS A 20 -19.82 28.26 -13.57
C LYS A 20 -18.73 28.41 -12.52
N VAL A 21 -17.98 27.34 -12.29
CA VAL A 21 -16.72 27.38 -11.53
C VAL A 21 -15.62 27.83 -12.48
N HIS A 22 -14.92 28.91 -12.14
CA HIS A 22 -13.91 29.51 -13.02
C HIS A 22 -12.50 28.98 -12.77
N VAL A 23 -12.20 28.59 -11.53
CA VAL A 23 -10.84 28.21 -11.10
C VAL A 23 -10.91 26.99 -10.20
N ILE A 24 -10.03 26.01 -10.45
CA ILE A 24 -9.76 24.88 -9.55
C ILE A 24 -8.36 25.06 -8.98
N ASN A 25 -8.21 24.81 -7.68
CA ASN A 25 -6.90 24.69 -7.04
C ASN A 25 -6.70 23.26 -6.52
N MET A 26 -5.59 22.63 -6.92
CA MET A 26 -5.20 21.28 -6.47
C MET A 26 -3.82 21.31 -5.79
N SER A 27 -3.84 21.45 -4.46
CA SER A 27 -2.64 21.51 -3.61
C SER A 27 -2.19 20.13 -3.09
N TYR A 28 -2.54 19.06 -3.80
CA TYR A 28 -2.20 17.66 -3.48
C TYR A 28 -1.95 16.88 -4.78
N GLY A 29 -1.22 15.77 -4.69
CA GLY A 29 -0.82 14.98 -5.85
C GLY A 29 0.21 13.90 -5.53
N GLU A 30 0.38 12.95 -6.43
CA GLU A 30 1.37 11.86 -6.35
C GLU A 30 2.16 11.78 -7.66
N GLN A 31 3.17 10.92 -7.75
CA GLN A 31 3.92 10.69 -8.99
C GLN A 31 3.30 9.56 -9.78
N VAL A 32 3.46 9.61 -11.11
CA VAL A 32 2.93 8.61 -12.06
C VAL A 32 4.06 7.94 -12.83
N HIS A 33 3.77 6.74 -13.34
CA HIS A 33 4.71 5.98 -14.16
C HIS A 33 4.88 6.56 -15.56
N TRP A 34 3.82 7.13 -16.12
CA TRP A 34 3.80 7.83 -17.40
C TRP A 34 2.72 8.91 -17.39
N SER A 35 2.87 9.89 -18.29
CA SER A 35 1.98 11.04 -18.41
C SER A 35 1.12 11.02 -19.66
N ASN A 36 1.34 10.09 -20.61
CA ASN A 36 0.69 10.12 -21.93
C ASN A 36 -0.70 9.47 -21.98
N SER A 37 -1.09 8.68 -20.98
CA SER A 37 -2.42 8.06 -20.90
C SER A 37 -2.90 7.93 -19.45
N GLY A 38 -4.22 7.94 -19.27
CA GLY A 38 -4.86 7.76 -17.97
C GLY A 38 -6.25 8.38 -17.97
N ARG A 39 -7.25 7.65 -17.47
CA ARG A 39 -8.64 8.09 -17.55
C ARG A 39 -8.91 9.36 -16.75
N ILE A 40 -8.21 9.54 -15.63
CA ILE A 40 -8.31 10.77 -14.84
C ILE A 40 -7.76 11.95 -15.65
N PHE A 41 -6.69 11.78 -16.44
CA PHE A 41 -6.14 12.83 -17.28
C PHE A 41 -7.13 13.29 -18.34
N ASP A 42 -7.80 12.35 -18.99
CA ASP A 42 -8.78 12.67 -20.03
C ASP A 42 -9.96 13.46 -19.48
N LEU A 43 -10.47 13.10 -18.29
CA LEU A 43 -11.52 13.87 -17.63
C LEU A 43 -11.02 15.25 -17.16
N MET A 44 -9.78 15.38 -16.68
CA MET A 44 -9.21 16.68 -16.35
C MET A 44 -9.12 17.58 -17.58
N ASN A 45 -8.68 17.03 -18.72
CA ASN A 45 -8.69 17.76 -19.99
C ASN A 45 -10.10 18.16 -20.39
N GLU A 46 -11.10 17.28 -20.23
CA GLU A 46 -12.48 17.61 -20.55
C GLU A 46 -13.02 18.76 -19.69
N VAL A 47 -12.72 18.80 -18.38
CA VAL A 47 -13.09 19.93 -17.51
C VAL A 47 -12.51 21.25 -18.03
N VAL A 48 -11.23 21.26 -18.43
CA VAL A 48 -10.58 22.47 -18.93
C VAL A 48 -11.09 22.83 -20.32
N ASP A 49 -11.07 21.88 -21.25
CA ASP A 49 -11.27 22.10 -22.67
C ASP A 49 -12.75 22.29 -23.03
N LYS A 50 -13.69 21.63 -22.34
CA LYS A 50 -15.14 21.73 -22.61
C LYS A 50 -15.83 22.77 -21.73
N TYR A 51 -15.48 22.82 -20.44
CA TYR A 51 -16.15 23.69 -19.47
C TYR A 51 -15.41 25.01 -19.20
N GLY A 52 -14.21 25.19 -19.78
CA GLY A 52 -13.47 26.45 -19.73
C GLY A 52 -12.99 26.83 -18.34
N VAL A 53 -12.62 25.83 -17.53
CA VAL A 53 -12.16 26.01 -16.15
C VAL A 53 -10.63 26.13 -16.10
N THR A 54 -10.11 27.15 -15.43
CA THR A 54 -8.66 27.31 -15.23
C THR A 54 -8.19 26.42 -14.08
N TRP A 55 -7.37 25.41 -14.37
CA TRP A 55 -6.86 24.48 -13.37
C TRP A 55 -5.47 24.88 -12.90
N VAL A 56 -5.33 25.16 -11.61
CA VAL A 56 -4.07 25.49 -10.95
C VAL A 56 -3.68 24.33 -10.03
N ALA A 57 -2.43 23.88 -10.12
CA ALA A 57 -1.92 22.80 -9.31
C ALA A 57 -0.50 23.03 -8.81
N ALA A 58 -0.22 22.48 -7.63
CA ALA A 58 1.11 22.49 -7.05
C ALA A 58 2.07 21.61 -7.88
N ALA A 59 3.28 22.11 -8.17
CA ALA A 59 4.29 21.35 -8.92
C ALA A 59 4.80 20.10 -8.17
N GLY A 60 4.68 20.09 -6.83
CA GLY A 60 5.16 19.03 -5.95
C GLY A 60 6.31 19.48 -5.04
N ASN A 61 6.64 18.63 -4.06
CA ASN A 61 7.64 18.90 -3.03
C ASN A 61 8.74 17.82 -3.01
N PHE A 62 9.11 17.31 -4.20
CA PHE A 62 10.06 16.20 -4.38
C PHE A 62 11.40 16.62 -5.00
N GLY A 63 11.72 17.92 -5.04
CA GLY A 63 13.06 18.40 -5.42
C GLY A 63 14.10 18.16 -4.32
N PRO A 64 15.37 18.55 -4.53
CA PRO A 64 15.89 19.39 -5.62
C PRO A 64 16.20 18.71 -6.97
N ALA A 65 16.20 17.40 -7.11
CA ALA A 65 16.50 16.71 -8.38
C ALA A 65 15.51 17.08 -9.50
N LEU A 66 15.97 16.99 -10.75
CA LEU A 66 15.14 17.25 -11.93
C LEU A 66 14.17 16.08 -12.19
N CYS A 67 13.13 16.32 -12.99
CA CYS A 67 12.11 15.31 -13.30
C CYS A 67 11.32 14.85 -12.08
N THR A 68 11.07 15.76 -11.14
CA THR A 68 10.39 15.49 -9.86
C THR A 68 8.99 16.10 -9.77
N ILE A 69 8.49 16.67 -10.87
CA ILE A 69 7.14 17.22 -10.97
C ILE A 69 6.10 16.11 -10.73
N GLY A 70 5.15 16.38 -9.84
CA GLY A 70 4.06 15.46 -9.54
C GLY A 70 2.89 15.57 -10.51
N THR A 71 1.88 14.75 -10.26
CA THR A 71 0.60 14.77 -10.96
C THR A 71 -0.48 15.18 -9.96
N PRO A 72 -1.36 16.14 -10.32
CA PRO A 72 -1.57 16.66 -11.68
C PRO A 72 -1.14 18.13 -11.79
N PRO A 73 0.13 18.38 -12.16
CA PRO A 73 0.28 19.04 -13.46
C PRO A 73 0.89 18.13 -14.52
N ASN A 74 1.55 17.04 -14.13
CA ASN A 74 2.06 16.06 -15.09
C ASN A 74 0.95 15.12 -15.58
N ILE A 75 0.15 15.59 -16.56
CA ILE A 75 -0.90 14.83 -17.26
C ILE A 75 -0.60 14.75 -18.77
N ASN A 76 -1.48 14.16 -19.60
CA ASN A 76 -1.28 13.99 -21.05
C ASN A 76 -1.44 15.27 -21.89
N SER A 77 -1.47 16.43 -21.25
CA SER A 77 -1.55 17.74 -21.88
C SER A 77 -0.75 18.78 -21.07
N THR A 78 -0.71 20.02 -21.56
CA THR A 78 -0.03 21.17 -20.94
C THR A 78 -1.02 22.26 -20.50
N ASN A 79 -2.30 21.93 -20.29
CA ASN A 79 -3.36 22.90 -19.98
C ASN A 79 -3.53 23.23 -18.48
N ILE A 80 -2.84 22.51 -17.58
CA ILE A 80 -2.80 22.82 -16.14
C ILE A 80 -1.68 23.82 -15.84
N ILE A 81 -1.97 24.83 -15.01
CA ILE A 81 -0.99 25.78 -14.49
C ILE A 81 -0.24 25.13 -13.33
N SER A 82 1.05 24.82 -13.54
CA SER A 82 1.93 24.20 -12.55
C SER A 82 2.71 25.25 -11.77
N VAL A 83 2.60 25.23 -10.43
CA VAL A 83 3.14 26.30 -9.58
C VAL A 83 4.32 25.83 -8.71
N GLY A 84 5.48 26.45 -8.91
CA GLY A 84 6.68 26.30 -8.08
C GLY A 84 6.65 27.17 -6.82
N ALA A 85 7.38 26.78 -5.78
CA ALA A 85 7.37 27.48 -4.49
C ALA A 85 8.58 28.38 -4.31
N TYR A 86 8.33 29.68 -4.14
CA TYR A 86 9.32 30.72 -3.90
C TYR A 86 9.24 31.23 -2.45
N VAL A 87 10.38 31.59 -1.86
CA VAL A 87 10.45 32.29 -0.57
C VAL A 87 11.09 33.67 -0.77
N SER A 88 10.35 34.73 -0.43
CA SER A 88 10.84 36.10 -0.53
C SER A 88 11.71 36.48 0.68
N PRO A 89 12.59 37.50 0.56
CA PRO A 89 13.41 37.97 1.68
C PRO A 89 12.59 38.37 2.91
N ASP A 90 11.40 38.95 2.72
CA ASP A 90 10.53 39.40 3.81
C ASP A 90 9.85 38.22 4.51
N MET A 91 9.43 37.20 3.75
CA MET A 91 8.88 35.97 4.33
C MET A 91 9.90 35.26 5.23
N MET A 92 11.18 35.27 4.86
CA MET A 92 12.23 34.66 5.67
C MET A 92 12.27 35.24 7.09
N VAL A 93 12.09 36.55 7.23
CA VAL A 93 12.08 37.21 8.54
C VAL A 93 10.73 37.04 9.21
N ALA A 94 9.64 37.41 8.54
CA ALA A 94 8.31 37.48 9.14
C ALA A 94 7.73 36.11 9.49
N GLU A 95 7.88 35.13 8.59
CA GLU A 95 7.25 33.81 8.76
C GLU A 95 8.21 32.77 9.36
N TYR A 96 9.50 32.87 9.06
CA TYR A 96 10.48 31.86 9.46
C TYR A 96 11.47 32.32 10.53
N SER A 97 11.38 33.60 10.96
CA SER A 97 12.26 34.16 11.98
C SER A 97 13.75 33.97 11.66
N LEU A 98 14.14 34.03 10.39
CA LEU A 98 15.55 34.00 10.01
C LEU A 98 16.23 35.28 10.51
N ARG A 99 17.44 35.11 11.04
CA ARG A 99 18.24 36.21 11.60
C ARG A 99 18.73 37.20 10.54
N GLU A 100 18.77 36.79 9.27
CA GLU A 100 19.33 37.54 8.16
C GLU A 100 18.41 37.43 6.94
N LYS A 101 18.22 38.55 6.22
CA LYS A 101 17.53 38.55 4.92
C LYS A 101 18.49 38.04 3.85
N MET A 102 18.07 37.02 3.11
CA MET A 102 18.77 36.55 1.92
C MET A 102 17.99 36.94 0.67
N PRO A 103 18.63 36.99 -0.52
CA PRO A 103 17.92 37.12 -1.78
C PRO A 103 16.82 36.05 -1.88
N GLY A 104 15.66 36.42 -2.43
CA GLY A 104 14.56 35.47 -2.55
C GLY A 104 14.94 34.31 -3.46
N MET A 105 14.41 33.13 -3.18
CA MET A 105 14.88 31.88 -3.79
C MET A 105 13.79 30.82 -3.80
N PRO A 106 13.87 29.79 -4.66
CA PRO A 106 12.99 28.63 -4.58
C PRO A 106 13.26 27.82 -3.32
N TYR A 107 12.23 27.21 -2.73
CA TYR A 107 12.45 26.22 -1.68
C TYR A 107 13.28 25.05 -2.20
N THR A 108 14.22 24.56 -1.38
CA THR A 108 15.15 23.47 -1.77
C THR A 108 14.39 22.23 -2.26
N TRP A 109 13.27 21.88 -1.61
CA TRP A 109 12.46 20.70 -1.95
C TRP A 109 11.36 20.95 -2.99
N SER A 110 11.19 22.18 -3.50
CA SER A 110 10.22 22.42 -4.59
C SER A 110 10.58 21.50 -5.77
N SER A 111 9.61 20.73 -6.26
CA SER A 111 9.82 19.89 -7.45
C SER A 111 10.29 20.74 -8.63
N ARG A 112 11.06 20.13 -9.53
CA ARG A 112 11.71 20.81 -10.66
C ARG A 112 11.47 20.08 -11.97
N GLY A 113 11.35 20.88 -13.03
CA GLY A 113 11.28 20.40 -14.40
C GLY A 113 12.61 19.81 -14.90
N PRO A 114 12.69 19.38 -16.16
CA PRO A 114 11.54 19.11 -17.03
C PRO A 114 10.70 17.95 -16.47
N MET A 115 9.50 17.72 -17.00
CA MET A 115 8.76 16.47 -16.78
C MET A 115 9.53 15.30 -17.42
N VAL A 116 9.22 14.06 -17.02
CA VAL A 116 9.91 12.87 -17.55
C VAL A 116 9.77 12.75 -19.07
N ASP A 117 8.62 13.16 -19.60
CA ASP A 117 8.30 13.21 -21.04
C ASP A 117 8.74 14.51 -21.73
N GLY A 118 9.58 15.32 -21.09
CA GLY A 118 10.17 16.52 -21.67
C GLY A 118 9.34 17.79 -21.60
N GLY A 119 8.11 17.75 -21.07
CA GLY A 119 7.35 18.97 -20.80
C GLY A 119 8.09 19.92 -19.84
N THR A 120 7.78 21.22 -19.86
CA THR A 120 8.49 22.25 -19.07
C THR A 120 8.48 21.98 -17.56
N GLY A 121 7.41 21.37 -17.04
CA GLY A 121 7.28 21.05 -15.61
C GLY A 121 6.60 22.14 -14.80
N ILE A 122 7.21 23.32 -14.68
CA ILE A 122 6.69 24.47 -13.94
C ILE A 122 6.25 25.54 -14.93
N THR A 123 5.04 26.08 -14.73
CA THR A 123 4.53 27.22 -15.51
C THR A 123 5.12 28.51 -14.95
N LEU A 124 4.97 28.73 -13.65
CA LEU A 124 5.47 29.91 -12.94
C LEU A 124 5.70 29.58 -11.45
N CYS A 125 6.36 30.47 -10.71
CA CYS A 125 6.50 30.36 -9.27
C CYS A 125 5.76 31.48 -8.52
N ALA A 126 5.39 31.18 -7.27
CA ALA A 126 4.72 32.11 -6.38
C ALA A 126 5.17 31.90 -4.92
N PRO A 127 4.93 32.87 -4.02
CA PRO A 127 5.19 32.71 -2.58
C PRO A 127 4.62 31.41 -2.02
N GLY A 128 5.48 30.59 -1.43
CA GLY A 128 5.15 29.23 -0.97
C GLY A 128 5.10 29.05 0.55
N GLY A 129 5.23 30.11 1.33
CA GLY A 129 5.05 30.12 2.78
C GLY A 129 3.77 30.88 3.14
N ALA A 130 3.04 30.40 4.15
CA ALA A 130 1.87 31.10 4.68
C ALA A 130 1.55 30.68 6.12
N ILE A 131 1.16 31.64 6.96
CA ILE A 131 0.47 31.38 8.24
C ILE A 131 -1.03 31.24 7.95
N THR A 132 -1.54 30.02 7.91
CA THR A 132 -2.92 29.71 7.47
C THR A 132 -3.75 29.07 8.59
N SER A 133 -5.08 29.17 8.49
CA SER A 133 -6.00 28.51 9.41
C SER A 133 -5.91 26.99 9.29
N VAL A 134 -6.02 26.29 10.43
CA VAL A 134 -6.05 24.82 10.49
C VAL A 134 -7.29 24.35 11.24
N PRO A 135 -7.75 23.10 11.05
CA PRO A 135 -8.91 22.58 11.77
C PRO A 135 -8.76 22.66 13.28
N ASN A 136 -9.82 23.05 13.99
CA ASN A 136 -9.80 23.25 15.45
C ASN A 136 -9.43 21.99 16.25
N PHE A 137 -9.64 20.79 15.72
CA PHE A 137 -9.24 19.55 16.39
C PHE A 137 -7.72 19.42 16.55
N THR A 138 -6.93 20.20 15.79
CA THR A 138 -5.47 20.31 15.97
C THR A 138 -5.07 21.13 17.19
N LEU A 139 -6.05 21.70 17.90
CA LEU A 139 -5.89 22.60 19.06
C LEU A 139 -5.07 23.86 18.73
N ARG A 140 -5.14 24.32 17.47
CA ARG A 140 -4.46 25.52 16.97
C ARG A 140 -5.40 26.33 16.09
N LYS A 141 -5.32 27.67 16.14
CA LYS A 141 -6.07 28.57 15.25
C LYS A 141 -5.42 28.69 13.88
N SER A 142 -4.10 28.74 13.84
CA SER A 142 -3.30 28.85 12.62
C SER A 142 -2.00 28.08 12.74
N GLN A 143 -1.38 27.80 11.60
CA GLN A 143 -0.09 27.14 11.50
C GLN A 143 0.68 27.69 10.30
N LEU A 144 2.00 27.85 10.47
CA LEU A 144 2.90 28.06 9.34
C LEU A 144 2.97 26.78 8.51
N MET A 145 2.55 26.87 7.26
CA MET A 145 2.68 25.82 6.26
C MET A 145 3.51 26.30 5.08
N ASN A 146 4.16 25.38 4.39
CA ASN A 146 5.02 25.73 3.28
C ASN A 146 5.10 24.69 2.17
N GLY A 147 5.56 25.15 1.01
CA GLY A 147 5.74 24.37 -0.19
C GLY A 147 4.79 24.79 -1.31
N THR A 148 4.79 24.01 -2.38
CA THR A 148 3.97 24.29 -3.57
C THR A 148 2.47 24.26 -3.28
N SER A 149 2.05 23.59 -2.22
CA SER A 149 0.68 23.57 -1.71
C SER A 149 0.15 24.94 -1.27
N MET A 150 1.02 25.88 -0.90
CA MET A 150 0.66 27.27 -0.55
C MET A 150 0.85 28.22 -1.75
N ALA A 151 1.80 27.94 -2.63
CA ALA A 151 2.00 28.71 -3.86
C ALA A 151 0.83 28.53 -4.85
N SER A 152 0.34 27.30 -5.01
CA SER A 152 -0.81 26.98 -5.87
C SER A 152 -2.08 27.81 -5.55
N PRO A 153 -2.58 27.90 -4.30
CA PRO A 153 -3.75 28.71 -3.99
C PRO A 153 -3.49 30.20 -4.11
N HIS A 154 -2.24 30.67 -3.94
CA HIS A 154 -1.87 32.06 -4.21
C HIS A 154 -2.11 32.42 -5.69
N VAL A 155 -1.65 31.55 -6.60
CA VAL A 155 -1.91 31.70 -8.05
C VAL A 155 -3.39 31.55 -8.38
N ALA A 156 -4.10 30.62 -7.74
CA ALA A 156 -5.54 30.46 -7.95
C ALA A 156 -6.33 31.72 -7.57
N GLY A 157 -5.95 32.37 -6.45
CA GLY A 157 -6.50 33.66 -6.06
C GLY A 157 -6.18 34.76 -7.07
N ALA A 158 -4.95 34.82 -7.57
CA ALA A 158 -4.56 35.76 -8.61
C ALA A 158 -5.35 35.56 -9.91
N VAL A 159 -5.52 34.32 -10.35
CA VAL A 159 -6.38 33.98 -11.52
C VAL A 159 -7.81 34.44 -11.29
N ALA A 160 -8.36 34.28 -10.08
CA ALA A 160 -9.70 34.77 -9.76
C ALA A 160 -9.81 36.31 -9.88
N LEU A 161 -8.78 37.06 -9.47
CA LEU A 161 -8.71 38.51 -9.66
C LEU A 161 -8.65 38.89 -11.14
N LEU A 162 -7.81 38.22 -11.93
CA LEU A 162 -7.72 38.44 -13.39
C LEU A 162 -9.07 38.24 -14.06
N ILE A 163 -9.74 37.12 -13.75
CA ILE A 163 -11.07 36.80 -14.29
C ILE A 163 -12.09 37.86 -13.86
N SER A 164 -12.06 38.32 -12.61
CA SER A 164 -12.98 39.34 -12.11
C SER A 164 -12.82 40.66 -12.90
N GLY A 165 -11.58 41.12 -13.10
CA GLY A 165 -11.32 42.32 -13.90
C GLY A 165 -11.69 42.16 -15.38
N LEU A 166 -11.52 40.95 -15.94
CA LEU A 166 -11.89 40.67 -17.33
C LEU A 166 -13.41 40.71 -17.54
N HIS A 167 -14.18 40.19 -16.58
CA HIS A 167 -15.64 40.32 -16.59
C HIS A 167 -16.08 41.79 -16.51
N ASP A 168 -15.47 42.59 -15.64
CA ASP A 168 -15.78 44.03 -15.52
C ASP A 168 -15.47 44.82 -16.81
N LYS A 169 -14.42 44.43 -17.53
CA LYS A 169 -14.01 45.03 -18.81
C LYS A 169 -14.70 44.44 -20.04
N ASP A 170 -15.66 43.53 -19.86
CA ASP A 170 -16.32 42.80 -20.96
C ASP A 170 -15.32 42.14 -21.93
N CYS A 171 -14.21 41.66 -21.37
CA CYS A 171 -13.15 40.99 -22.11
C CYS A 171 -13.32 39.47 -21.99
N SER A 172 -13.61 38.82 -23.12
CA SER A 172 -13.64 37.35 -23.18
C SER A 172 -12.27 36.75 -22.90
N TYR A 173 -12.25 35.56 -22.30
CA TYR A 173 -11.04 34.84 -21.95
C TYR A 173 -11.25 33.32 -22.05
N SER A 174 -10.15 32.58 -22.02
CA SER A 174 -10.12 31.13 -21.92
C SER A 174 -9.10 30.69 -20.85
N PRO A 175 -9.15 29.45 -20.36
CA PRO A 175 -8.08 28.91 -19.52
C PRO A 175 -6.70 28.96 -20.21
N TYR A 176 -6.68 28.84 -21.53
CA TYR A 176 -5.45 28.88 -22.33
C TYR A 176 -4.86 30.28 -22.41
N SER A 177 -5.70 31.30 -22.63
CA SER A 177 -5.24 32.70 -22.68
C SER A 177 -4.74 33.15 -21.32
N ILE A 178 -5.39 32.74 -20.22
CA ILE A 178 -4.92 33.03 -18.87
C ILE A 178 -3.55 32.40 -18.63
N LYS A 179 -3.39 31.10 -18.92
CA LYS A 179 -2.11 30.41 -18.76
C LYS A 179 -1.01 31.07 -19.59
N ARG A 180 -1.27 31.38 -20.87
CA ARG A 180 -0.31 32.05 -21.76
C ARG A 180 0.06 33.45 -21.27
N ALA A 181 -0.92 34.24 -20.82
CA ALA A 181 -0.65 35.57 -20.27
C ALA A 181 0.25 35.51 -19.04
N LEU A 182 0.01 34.54 -18.14
CA LEU A 182 0.86 34.30 -16.99
C LEU A 182 2.29 33.88 -17.40
N GLU A 183 2.41 32.99 -18.39
CA GLU A 183 3.71 32.55 -18.94
C GLU A 183 4.49 33.69 -19.58
N ASN A 184 3.82 34.64 -20.25
CA ASN A 184 4.46 35.74 -20.98
C ASN A 184 4.78 36.95 -20.11
N THR A 185 4.16 37.08 -18.92
CA THR A 185 4.26 38.31 -18.09
C THR A 185 4.98 38.11 -16.77
N SER A 186 5.24 36.85 -16.37
CA SER A 186 6.00 36.53 -15.16
C SER A 186 7.40 37.16 -15.18
N LEU A 187 7.88 37.55 -14.00
CA LEU A 187 9.21 38.13 -13.82
C LEU A 187 10.25 37.00 -13.74
N TYR A 188 10.95 36.75 -14.83
CA TYR A 188 12.07 35.81 -14.85
C TYR A 188 13.25 36.37 -14.06
N ILE A 189 13.83 35.57 -13.17
CA ILE A 189 14.96 35.98 -12.32
C ILE A 189 16.18 35.13 -12.69
N ASP A 190 17.14 35.71 -13.40
CA ASP A 190 18.28 35.00 -13.99
C ASP A 190 19.18 34.28 -12.96
N THR A 191 19.18 34.76 -11.71
CA THR A 191 19.98 34.18 -10.63
C THR A 191 19.35 32.94 -9.99
N LEU A 192 18.08 32.63 -10.30
CA LEU A 192 17.39 31.47 -9.75
C LEU A 192 17.52 30.25 -10.67
N ASP A 193 17.40 29.06 -10.06
CA ASP A 193 17.33 27.80 -10.80
C ASP A 193 16.18 27.83 -11.82
N SER A 194 16.52 27.80 -13.11
CA SER A 194 15.58 27.88 -14.24
C SER A 194 14.51 26.78 -14.18
N PHE A 195 14.88 25.59 -13.69
CA PHE A 195 13.97 24.45 -13.55
C PHE A 195 12.99 24.57 -12.38
N ALA A 196 13.19 25.54 -11.49
CA ALA A 196 12.37 25.77 -10.29
C ALA A 196 11.39 26.96 -10.43
N GLN A 197 11.61 27.85 -11.41
CA GLN A 197 10.79 29.06 -11.60
C GLN A 197 9.86 29.03 -12.80
N GLY A 198 10.09 28.17 -13.81
CA GLY A 198 9.32 28.19 -15.04
C GLY A 198 9.52 29.52 -15.79
N SER A 199 8.43 30.18 -16.16
CA SER A 199 8.46 31.53 -16.74
C SER A 199 8.87 32.63 -15.75
N GLY A 200 8.95 32.35 -14.45
CA GLY A 200 9.36 33.30 -13.42
C GLY A 200 8.30 33.52 -12.35
N LEU A 201 8.48 34.60 -11.58
CA LEU A 201 7.60 34.98 -10.47
C LEU A 201 6.32 35.66 -10.98
N LEU A 202 5.16 35.23 -10.47
CA LEU A 202 3.84 35.79 -10.80
C LEU A 202 3.80 37.33 -10.80
N GLN A 203 3.21 37.92 -11.85
CA GLN A 203 2.95 39.37 -11.98
C GLN A 203 1.48 39.62 -12.38
N VAL A 204 0.62 39.94 -11.42
CA VAL A 204 -0.84 40.02 -11.66
C VAL A 204 -1.22 41.19 -12.57
N GLU A 205 -0.70 42.39 -12.30
CA GLU A 205 -1.05 43.60 -13.07
C GLU A 205 -0.63 43.46 -14.55
N ARG A 206 0.61 43.04 -14.80
CA ARG A 206 1.11 42.79 -16.16
C ARG A 206 0.34 41.70 -16.89
N ALA A 207 -0.07 40.63 -16.18
CA ALA A 207 -0.92 39.59 -16.76
C ALA A 207 -2.29 40.14 -17.16
N PHE A 208 -2.88 41.02 -16.34
CA PHE A 208 -4.16 41.66 -16.64
C PHE A 208 -4.07 42.56 -17.87
N GLU A 209 -3.05 43.43 -17.94
CA GLU A 209 -2.81 44.30 -19.09
C GLU A 209 -2.64 43.51 -20.39
N ASN A 210 -1.85 42.42 -20.35
CA ASN A 210 -1.66 41.53 -21.49
C ASN A 210 -2.97 40.87 -21.94
N LEU A 211 -3.81 40.43 -21.00
CA LEU A 211 -5.12 39.82 -21.32
C LEU A 211 -6.08 40.82 -21.95
N VAL A 212 -6.15 42.05 -21.43
CA VAL A 212 -7.01 43.11 -21.98
C VAL A 212 -6.55 43.52 -23.38
N ALA A 213 -5.24 43.71 -23.58
CA ALA A 213 -4.69 44.08 -24.88
C ALA A 213 -4.94 43.01 -25.96
N ASN A 214 -4.91 41.73 -25.58
CA ASN A 214 -5.01 40.61 -26.51
C ASN A 214 -6.35 39.85 -26.46
N CYS A 215 -7.39 40.43 -25.86
CA CYS A 215 -8.70 39.76 -25.69
C CYS A 215 -9.42 39.41 -27.01
N LYS A 216 -9.01 40.02 -28.13
CA LYS A 216 -9.54 39.77 -29.49
C LYS A 216 -8.64 38.86 -30.34
N ALA A 217 -7.55 38.34 -29.79
CA ALA A 217 -6.62 37.50 -30.53
C ALA A 217 -7.30 36.20 -30.99
N ILE A 218 -7.00 35.75 -32.21
CA ILE A 218 -7.67 34.57 -32.82
C ILE A 218 -7.38 33.28 -32.05
N GLU A 219 -6.20 33.18 -31.46
CA GLU A 219 -5.70 32.06 -30.68
C GLU A 219 -6.11 32.09 -29.20
N ARG A 220 -6.93 33.06 -28.78
CA ARG A 220 -7.38 33.21 -27.38
C ARG A 220 -8.01 31.92 -26.86
N ASP A 221 -8.89 31.31 -27.65
CA ASP A 221 -9.61 30.08 -27.26
C ASP A 221 -8.97 28.83 -27.84
N VAL A 222 -7.69 28.89 -28.23
CA VAL A 222 -6.97 27.77 -28.84
C VAL A 222 -5.78 27.39 -27.98
N ARG A 223 -5.72 26.11 -27.59
CA ARG A 223 -4.50 25.50 -27.06
C ARG A 223 -3.76 24.75 -28.16
N PHE A 224 -2.44 24.69 -28.03
CA PHE A 224 -1.57 24.00 -28.98
C PHE A 224 -1.06 22.73 -28.31
N ALA A 225 -1.55 21.57 -28.76
CA ALA A 225 -1.03 20.29 -28.33
C ALA A 225 0.28 20.01 -29.07
N ILE A 226 1.36 19.85 -28.32
CA ILE A 226 2.71 19.62 -28.83
C ILE A 226 3.06 18.17 -28.56
N ASN A 227 3.29 17.40 -29.63
CA ASN A 227 3.69 16.01 -29.57
C ASN A 227 5.07 15.85 -30.20
N CYS A 228 6.05 15.44 -29.41
CA CYS A 228 7.42 15.21 -29.82
C CYS A 228 7.69 13.70 -29.94
N GLY A 229 8.06 13.26 -31.14
CA GLY A 229 8.41 11.88 -31.44
C GLY A 229 7.23 10.90 -31.35
N VAL A 230 7.56 9.60 -31.33
CA VAL A 230 6.59 8.50 -31.42
C VAL A 230 5.79 8.23 -30.13
N ASN A 231 6.22 8.79 -29.00
CA ASN A 231 5.60 8.52 -27.69
C ASN A 231 4.62 9.61 -27.25
N ASN A 232 4.31 10.58 -28.12
CA ASN A 232 3.50 11.77 -27.79
C ASN A 232 4.03 12.52 -26.56
N SER A 233 5.35 12.69 -26.50
CA SER A 233 6.02 13.44 -25.44
C SER A 233 5.72 14.93 -25.54
N LYS A 234 5.53 15.62 -24.41
CA LYS A 234 5.23 17.07 -24.38
C LYS A 234 6.44 17.96 -24.69
N GLY A 235 7.64 17.38 -24.79
CA GLY A 235 8.86 18.08 -25.18
C GLY A 235 9.97 17.11 -25.59
N ILE A 236 11.12 17.65 -25.97
CA ILE A 236 12.29 16.86 -26.33
C ILE A 236 13.17 16.67 -25.10
N HIS A 237 13.31 15.43 -24.62
CA HIS A 237 14.13 15.11 -23.45
C HIS A 237 15.14 14.00 -23.77
N LEU A 238 16.43 14.38 -23.82
CA LEU A 238 17.54 13.47 -24.10
C LEU A 238 18.32 13.19 -22.81
N ARG A 239 18.02 12.08 -22.12
CA ARG A 239 18.68 11.70 -20.85
C ARG A 239 19.10 10.23 -20.76
N SER A 240 18.88 9.43 -21.80
CA SER A 240 19.08 7.97 -21.76
C SER A 240 20.54 7.50 -21.82
N GLY A 241 21.50 8.38 -22.10
CA GLY A 241 22.92 8.03 -22.25
C GLY A 241 23.73 9.17 -22.87
N VAL A 242 24.97 8.88 -23.26
CA VAL A 242 25.86 9.84 -23.95
C VAL A 242 25.24 10.26 -25.28
N ILE A 243 25.23 11.57 -25.56
CA ILE A 243 24.78 12.10 -26.84
C ILE A 243 26.00 12.14 -27.78
N ASP A 244 26.16 11.10 -28.58
CA ASP A 244 27.29 10.87 -29.47
C ASP A 244 27.03 11.29 -30.93
N ARG A 245 25.76 11.51 -31.28
CA ARG A 245 25.32 11.92 -32.62
C ARG A 245 24.11 12.87 -32.58
N PRO A 246 23.95 13.72 -33.60
CA PRO A 246 22.75 14.52 -33.77
C PRO A 246 21.48 13.64 -33.86
N LYS A 247 20.37 14.14 -33.31
CA LYS A 247 19.08 13.45 -33.32
C LYS A 247 18.00 14.32 -33.94
N ASP A 248 17.29 13.76 -34.91
CA ASP A 248 16.15 14.40 -35.55
C ASP A 248 14.86 13.97 -34.84
N CYS A 249 14.07 14.93 -34.41
CA CYS A 249 12.83 14.74 -33.67
C CYS A 249 11.68 15.32 -34.49
N ALA A 250 10.72 14.48 -34.86
CA ALA A 250 9.47 14.93 -35.45
C ALA A 250 8.61 15.60 -34.37
N ILE A 251 8.12 16.80 -34.66
CA ILE A 251 7.23 17.58 -33.80
C ILE A 251 5.92 17.75 -34.53
N THR A 252 4.81 17.47 -33.86
CA THR A 252 3.47 17.71 -34.36
C THR A 252 2.80 18.74 -33.47
N VAL A 253 2.23 19.77 -34.08
CA VAL A 253 1.47 20.81 -33.40
C VAL A 253 0.02 20.73 -33.86
N ASP A 254 -0.90 20.57 -32.91
CA ASP A 254 -2.34 20.45 -33.17
C ASP A 254 -3.12 21.56 -32.44
N PRO A 255 -3.84 22.44 -33.16
CA PRO A 255 -4.65 23.50 -32.56
C PRO A 255 -6.00 22.95 -32.10
N ILE A 256 -6.25 23.00 -30.80
CA ILE A 256 -7.49 22.51 -30.17
C ILE A 256 -8.29 23.69 -29.64
N PHE A 257 -9.50 23.85 -30.15
CA PHE A 257 -10.40 24.91 -29.73
C PHE A 257 -11.12 24.56 -28.42
N LEU A 258 -11.36 25.59 -27.61
CA LEU A 258 -12.25 25.48 -26.46
C LEU A 258 -13.64 25.04 -26.93
N ASP A 259 -14.20 24.02 -26.27
CA ASP A 259 -15.49 23.40 -26.58
C ASP A 259 -15.63 23.06 -28.07
N THR A 260 -14.65 22.32 -28.61
CA THR A 260 -14.50 22.03 -30.04
C THR A 260 -15.80 21.52 -30.70
N GLU A 261 -16.68 20.83 -29.97
CA GLU A 261 -17.96 20.32 -30.47
C GLU A 261 -18.96 21.44 -30.84
N ASN A 262 -18.91 22.59 -30.15
CA ASN A 262 -19.87 23.68 -30.30
C ASN A 262 -19.30 24.92 -31.00
N VAL A 263 -18.04 24.89 -31.45
CA VAL A 263 -17.41 26.01 -32.16
C VAL A 263 -17.91 26.12 -33.60
N ASP A 264 -18.31 27.33 -33.98
CA ASP A 264 -18.73 27.67 -35.35
C ASP A 264 -17.69 27.26 -36.39
N ALA A 265 -18.15 26.60 -37.45
CA ALA A 265 -17.31 26.10 -38.52
C ALA A 265 -16.53 27.23 -39.22
N THR A 266 -17.15 28.42 -39.35
CA THR A 266 -16.51 29.60 -39.96
C THR A 266 -15.25 30.01 -39.19
N ARG A 267 -15.29 29.95 -37.85
CA ARG A 267 -14.14 30.28 -37.00
C ARG A 267 -12.98 29.29 -37.21
N LYS A 268 -13.28 28.00 -37.36
CA LYS A 268 -12.29 26.96 -37.65
C LYS A 268 -11.67 27.14 -39.05
N ILE A 269 -12.48 27.44 -40.05
CA ILE A 269 -12.02 27.66 -41.43
C ILE A 269 -11.12 28.91 -41.53
N ASN A 270 -11.49 29.98 -40.83
CA ASN A 270 -10.73 31.24 -40.84
C ASN A 270 -9.50 31.22 -39.92
N PHE A 271 -9.26 30.15 -39.17
CA PHE A 271 -8.11 30.05 -38.29
C PHE A 271 -6.84 29.79 -39.11
N ASN A 272 -6.02 30.83 -39.23
CA ASN A 272 -4.70 30.76 -39.82
C ASN A 272 -3.72 31.63 -39.02
N LEU A 273 -2.71 31.00 -38.42
CA LEU A 273 -1.63 31.68 -37.70
C LEU A 273 -0.33 31.59 -38.50
N ARG A 274 0.32 32.74 -38.69
CA ARG A 274 1.64 32.83 -39.30
C ARG A 274 2.68 33.02 -38.19
N LEU A 275 3.46 31.98 -37.91
CA LEU A 275 4.36 31.98 -36.77
C LEU A 275 5.83 32.04 -37.20
N SER A 276 6.61 32.84 -36.48
CA SER A 276 8.07 32.84 -36.51
C SER A 276 8.59 32.04 -35.32
N LEU A 277 9.41 31.02 -35.58
CA LEU A 277 10.03 30.21 -34.54
C LEU A 277 11.40 30.79 -34.18
N VAL A 278 11.71 30.88 -32.89
CA VAL A 278 12.98 31.41 -32.38
C VAL A 278 13.51 30.52 -31.26
N CYS A 279 14.81 30.23 -31.27
CA CYS A 279 15.52 29.49 -30.23
C CYS A 279 16.89 30.12 -30.02
N ASP A 280 17.31 30.26 -28.77
CA ASP A 280 18.58 30.92 -28.42
C ASP A 280 19.78 29.96 -28.50
N ALA A 281 19.51 28.65 -28.62
CA ALA A 281 20.53 27.61 -28.62
C ALA A 281 21.07 27.31 -30.03
N THR A 282 22.38 27.42 -30.20
CA THR A 282 23.08 27.11 -31.46
C THR A 282 23.11 25.63 -31.81
N TRP A 283 22.89 24.75 -30.82
CA TRP A 283 22.85 23.29 -30.97
C TRP A 283 21.47 22.74 -31.37
N VAL A 284 20.50 23.63 -31.65
CA VAL A 284 19.16 23.26 -32.10
C VAL A 284 18.91 23.83 -33.50
N GLN A 285 18.57 22.97 -34.46
CA GLN A 285 18.19 23.35 -35.81
C GLN A 285 16.69 23.14 -36.01
N PHE A 286 16.00 24.15 -36.51
CA PHE A 286 14.54 24.21 -36.59
C PHE A 286 14.13 25.12 -37.77
N PRO A 287 12.91 24.97 -38.33
CA PRO A 287 12.41 25.87 -39.37
C PRO A 287 12.12 27.26 -38.78
N SER A 288 12.45 28.33 -39.50
CA SER A 288 12.20 29.70 -39.04
C SER A 288 10.73 30.15 -39.15
N HIS A 289 9.99 29.60 -40.11
CA HIS A 289 8.60 29.96 -40.40
C HIS A 289 7.67 28.75 -40.25
N PHE A 290 6.52 28.96 -39.64
CA PHE A 290 5.52 27.92 -39.43
C PHE A 290 4.10 28.50 -39.53
N GLU A 291 3.40 28.21 -40.62
CA GLU A 291 1.98 28.51 -40.79
C GLU A 291 1.12 27.38 -40.21
N LEU A 292 0.13 27.74 -39.38
CA LEU A 292 -0.73 26.78 -38.70
C LEU A 292 -2.20 27.13 -38.95
N MET A 293 -2.86 26.28 -39.72
CA MET A 293 -4.31 26.30 -39.94
C MET A 293 -4.99 25.36 -38.95
N HIS A 294 -6.32 25.20 -39.01
CA HIS A 294 -7.05 24.21 -38.19
C HIS A 294 -6.83 22.76 -38.68
N MET A 295 -5.57 22.32 -38.63
CA MET A 295 -5.15 20.95 -38.86
C MET A 295 -3.86 20.67 -38.09
N SER A 296 -3.64 19.41 -37.77
CA SER A 296 -2.38 18.94 -37.23
C SER A 296 -1.27 19.11 -38.27
N ARG A 297 -0.17 19.78 -37.89
CA ARG A 297 0.96 20.03 -38.79
C ARG A 297 2.27 19.62 -38.13
N ALA A 298 3.09 18.90 -38.88
CA ALA A 298 4.35 18.37 -38.40
C ALA A 298 5.56 19.05 -39.07
N PHE A 299 6.65 19.13 -38.33
CA PHE A 299 7.97 19.54 -38.81
C PHE A 299 9.07 18.84 -38.00
N THR A 300 10.31 18.91 -38.46
CA THR A 300 11.44 18.23 -37.82
C THR A 300 12.35 19.24 -37.14
N VAL A 301 12.83 18.89 -35.95
CA VAL A 301 13.87 19.63 -35.21
C VAL A 301 15.07 18.71 -35.02
N ARG A 302 16.26 19.21 -35.33
CA ARG A 302 17.51 18.48 -35.14
C ARG A 302 18.25 19.02 -33.92
N ILE A 303 18.67 18.11 -33.04
CA ILE A 303 19.42 18.39 -31.82
C ILE A 303 20.85 17.88 -31.98
N ASP A 304 21.83 18.78 -31.99
CA ASP A 304 23.26 18.45 -32.04
C ASP A 304 23.92 18.60 -30.66
N GLY A 305 23.76 17.56 -29.84
CA GLY A 305 24.28 17.56 -28.46
C GLY A 305 25.74 17.14 -28.31
N VAL A 306 26.44 16.77 -29.39
CA VAL A 306 27.75 16.10 -29.32
C VAL A 306 28.83 16.98 -28.66
N LYS A 307 28.75 18.30 -28.89
CA LYS A 307 29.69 19.29 -28.37
C LYS A 307 29.24 19.95 -27.07
N LEU A 308 28.11 19.51 -26.50
CA LEU A 308 27.65 20.06 -25.23
C LEU A 308 28.60 19.63 -24.11
N PRO A 309 28.97 20.53 -23.19
CA PRO A 309 29.75 20.14 -22.02
C PRO A 309 28.90 19.26 -21.10
N GLU A 310 29.54 18.54 -20.20
CA GLU A 310 28.87 17.71 -19.21
C GLU A 310 27.88 18.54 -18.37
N GLY A 311 26.71 17.96 -18.11
CA GLY A 311 25.63 18.61 -17.37
C GLY A 311 24.31 18.63 -18.11
N VAL A 312 23.41 19.49 -17.65
CA VAL A 312 22.08 19.69 -18.21
C VAL A 312 22.02 20.99 -19.00
N HIS A 313 21.45 20.89 -20.20
CA HIS A 313 21.24 22.00 -21.14
C HIS A 313 19.77 22.09 -21.46
N ALA A 314 19.17 23.25 -21.23
CA ALA A 314 17.76 23.47 -21.53
C ALA A 314 17.59 24.69 -22.42
N THR A 315 16.64 24.61 -23.34
CA THR A 315 16.25 25.70 -24.22
C THR A 315 14.81 25.49 -24.68
N ASN A 316 14.23 26.48 -25.33
CA ASN A 316 12.86 26.42 -25.83
C ASN A 316 12.81 26.99 -27.24
N ILE A 317 12.10 26.31 -28.15
CA ILE A 317 11.67 26.92 -29.42
C ILE A 317 10.39 27.69 -29.13
N ARG A 318 10.42 29.01 -29.25
CA ARG A 318 9.29 29.92 -29.00
C ARG A 318 8.65 30.31 -30.33
N ALA A 319 7.34 30.14 -30.43
CA ALA A 319 6.56 30.53 -31.61
C ALA A 319 5.90 31.89 -31.38
N TYR A 320 6.26 32.90 -32.18
CA TYR A 320 5.67 34.24 -32.14
C TYR A 320 4.76 34.44 -33.33
N ASP A 321 3.64 35.13 -33.14
CA ASP A 321 2.82 35.57 -34.27
C ASP A 321 3.51 36.75 -34.98
N VAL A 322 3.60 36.63 -36.31
CA VAL A 322 4.21 37.66 -37.16
C VAL A 322 3.35 38.93 -37.18
N GLU A 323 2.04 38.83 -37.00
CA GLU A 323 1.15 40.01 -37.00
C GLU A 323 1.25 40.84 -35.72
N ASN A 324 1.57 40.20 -34.60
CA ASN A 324 1.72 40.88 -33.31
C ASN A 324 2.73 40.11 -32.44
N VAL A 325 3.99 40.54 -32.49
CA VAL A 325 5.09 39.93 -31.73
C VAL A 325 5.04 40.35 -30.25
N GLU A 326 4.50 41.54 -29.95
CA GLU A 326 4.48 42.12 -28.59
C GLU A 326 3.61 41.33 -27.60
N LYS A 327 2.65 40.53 -28.09
CA LYS A 327 1.87 39.64 -27.22
C LYS A 327 2.68 38.51 -26.57
N GLY A 328 3.90 38.29 -27.07
CA GLY A 328 4.81 37.23 -26.63
C GLY A 328 4.56 35.88 -27.32
N PRO A 329 5.26 34.83 -26.89
CA PRO A 329 5.12 33.49 -27.46
C PRO A 329 3.67 32.96 -27.37
N VAL A 330 3.20 32.36 -28.46
CA VAL A 330 1.90 31.69 -28.56
C VAL A 330 1.97 30.29 -27.95
N PHE A 331 3.07 29.58 -28.22
CA PHE A 331 3.45 28.33 -27.55
C PHE A 331 4.97 28.18 -27.55
N SER A 332 5.47 27.26 -26.73
CA SER A 332 6.88 26.92 -26.67
C SER A 332 7.08 25.40 -26.68
N ILE A 333 8.15 24.96 -27.35
CA ILE A 333 8.54 23.55 -27.39
C ILE A 333 9.79 23.39 -26.50
N PRO A 334 9.65 22.77 -25.32
CA PRO A 334 10.76 22.60 -24.40
C PRO A 334 11.73 21.53 -24.88
N ILE A 335 13.02 21.83 -24.77
CA ILE A 335 14.12 20.95 -25.13
C ILE A 335 15.07 20.87 -23.95
N THR A 336 15.30 19.67 -23.43
CA THR A 336 16.31 19.40 -22.40
C THR A 336 17.21 18.26 -22.83
N ALA A 337 18.51 18.54 -22.89
CA ALA A 337 19.56 17.57 -23.18
C ALA A 337 20.48 17.42 -21.96
N VAL A 338 20.72 16.18 -21.54
CA VAL A 338 21.64 15.84 -20.46
C VAL A 338 22.84 15.13 -21.06
N GLN A 339 24.01 15.76 -20.98
CA GLN A 339 25.28 15.16 -21.34
C GLN A 339 25.92 14.58 -20.07
N PRO A 340 25.93 13.26 -19.88
CA PRO A 340 26.45 12.66 -18.66
C PRO A 340 27.98 12.58 -18.66
N LEU A 341 28.58 12.68 -17.47
CA LEU A 341 29.96 12.29 -17.21
C LEU A 341 30.09 10.76 -17.31
N THR A 342 31.12 10.29 -18.01
CA THR A 342 31.46 8.87 -18.10
C THR A 342 32.65 8.54 -17.22
N ILE A 343 32.54 7.51 -16.39
CA ILE A 343 33.61 7.07 -15.51
C ILE A 343 34.58 6.16 -16.27
N GLN A 344 35.87 6.48 -16.22
CA GLN A 344 36.92 5.59 -16.74
C GLN A 344 37.13 4.42 -15.78
N LYS A 345 37.33 3.21 -16.30
CA LYS A 345 37.60 2.02 -15.48
C LYS A 345 38.92 2.20 -14.71
N SER A 346 38.83 2.37 -13.40
CA SER A 346 39.97 2.50 -12.49
C SER A 346 39.81 1.54 -11.32
N MET A 347 40.92 0.93 -10.86
CA MET A 347 40.93 0.06 -9.68
C MET A 347 40.94 0.86 -8.37
N ASN A 348 41.24 2.16 -8.43
CA ASN A 348 41.39 3.01 -7.25
C ASN A 348 40.09 3.75 -6.91
N LEU A 349 39.79 3.85 -5.62
CA LEU A 349 38.73 4.71 -5.08
C LEU A 349 39.32 6.05 -4.59
N PRO A 350 38.54 7.13 -4.61
CA PRO A 350 37.17 7.24 -5.13
C PRO A 350 37.10 7.37 -6.66
N ASP A 351 35.94 7.09 -7.27
CA ASP A 351 35.77 7.28 -8.73
C ASP A 351 35.65 8.76 -9.09
N LEU A 352 34.96 9.54 -8.26
CA LEU A 352 34.86 10.99 -8.39
C LEU A 352 35.22 11.65 -7.05
N HIS A 353 36.02 12.71 -7.10
CA HIS A 353 36.41 13.47 -5.93
C HIS A 353 36.31 14.97 -6.20
N TYR A 354 35.68 15.69 -5.28
CA TYR A 354 35.55 17.15 -5.32
C TYR A 354 36.03 17.71 -4.00
N SER A 355 37.00 18.62 -4.06
CA SER A 355 37.60 19.25 -2.88
C SER A 355 37.18 20.71 -2.77
N ARG A 356 36.92 21.16 -1.53
CA ARG A 356 36.65 22.55 -1.13
C ARG A 356 35.53 23.21 -1.94
N VAL A 357 34.45 22.48 -2.21
CA VAL A 357 33.30 23.03 -2.92
C VAL A 357 32.53 23.97 -1.99
N LEU A 358 32.32 25.22 -2.44
CA LEU A 358 31.61 26.25 -1.68
C LEU A 358 30.09 26.07 -1.79
N PHE A 359 29.43 25.95 -0.64
CA PHE A 359 27.97 25.95 -0.54
C PHE A 359 27.47 27.16 0.26
N LYS A 360 26.69 28.01 -0.41
CA LYS A 360 25.86 29.06 0.21
C LYS A 360 24.47 28.51 0.48
N ALA A 361 23.65 29.25 1.21
CA ALA A 361 22.25 28.89 1.42
C ALA A 361 21.57 28.63 0.06
N ASN A 362 20.91 27.46 -0.07
CA ASN A 362 20.26 27.00 -1.30
C ASN A 362 21.17 26.81 -2.52
N THR A 363 22.50 26.76 -2.37
CA THR A 363 23.37 26.30 -3.44
C THR A 363 23.07 24.84 -3.77
N ILE A 364 22.86 24.54 -5.05
CA ILE A 364 22.55 23.21 -5.56
C ILE A 364 23.66 22.82 -6.54
N VAL A 365 24.31 21.70 -6.26
CA VAL A 365 25.29 21.08 -7.16
C VAL A 365 24.70 19.78 -7.67
N ARG A 366 24.74 19.58 -8.99
CA ARG A 366 24.16 18.41 -9.67
C ARG A 366 25.24 17.71 -10.49
N HIS A 367 25.32 16.41 -10.35
CA HIS A 367 26.20 15.55 -11.17
C HIS A 367 25.33 14.59 -11.97
N PHE A 368 25.45 14.62 -13.30
CA PHE A 368 24.83 13.64 -14.18
C PHE A 368 25.90 12.64 -14.60
N ILE A 369 25.78 11.40 -14.16
CA ILE A 369 26.80 10.37 -14.33
C ILE A 369 26.18 9.19 -15.05
N LEU A 370 26.81 8.72 -16.13
CA LEU A 370 26.45 7.45 -16.72
C LEU A 370 26.93 6.33 -15.79
N VAL A 371 25.99 5.59 -15.22
CA VAL A 371 26.30 4.52 -14.27
C VAL A 371 27.13 3.44 -14.98
N PRO A 372 28.33 3.10 -14.45
CA PRO A 372 29.18 2.06 -15.02
C PRO A 372 28.47 0.71 -15.16
N GLU A 373 28.95 -0.13 -16.08
CA GLU A 373 28.47 -1.51 -16.20
C GLU A 373 28.65 -2.30 -14.88
N ASP A 374 27.71 -3.20 -14.62
CA ASP A 374 27.58 -4.01 -13.39
C ASP A 374 27.51 -3.26 -12.04
N ALA A 375 27.50 -1.92 -12.01
CA ALA A 375 27.27 -1.17 -10.77
C ALA A 375 25.82 -1.41 -10.28
N THR A 376 25.66 -1.79 -9.01
CA THR A 376 24.35 -2.03 -8.37
C THR A 376 24.08 -1.08 -7.21
N TRP A 377 25.11 -0.52 -6.57
CA TRP A 377 24.97 0.60 -5.63
C TRP A 377 26.11 1.62 -5.77
N ALA A 378 25.88 2.81 -5.26
CA ALA A 378 26.91 3.83 -5.13
C ALA A 378 26.89 4.44 -3.72
N VAL A 379 28.02 5.04 -3.34
CA VAL A 379 28.24 5.63 -2.02
C VAL A 379 28.70 7.08 -2.21
N LEU A 380 27.96 8.01 -1.61
CA LEU A 380 28.38 9.40 -1.43
C LEU A 380 29.04 9.55 -0.06
N LYS A 381 30.28 10.03 -0.04
CA LYS A 381 30.98 10.43 1.19
C LYS A 381 31.10 11.94 1.19
N ILE A 382 30.78 12.59 2.31
CA ILE A 382 30.73 14.05 2.39
C ILE A 382 31.18 14.54 3.77
N LYS A 383 32.08 15.54 3.78
CA LYS A 383 32.69 16.08 4.99
C LYS A 383 32.95 17.59 4.86
N SER A 384 32.75 18.33 5.95
CA SER A 384 33.11 19.76 5.98
C SER A 384 34.62 19.93 6.12
N THR A 385 35.21 20.83 5.34
CA THR A 385 36.60 21.26 5.55
C THR A 385 36.71 22.32 6.64
N ASP A 386 35.59 22.98 6.99
CA ASP A 386 35.54 24.06 7.96
C ASP A 386 35.32 23.51 9.37
N LYS A 387 36.32 23.65 10.26
CA LYS A 387 36.37 22.99 11.58
C LYS A 387 35.16 23.27 12.49
N GLU A 388 34.64 24.49 12.47
CA GLU A 388 33.59 24.95 13.39
C GLU A 388 32.20 25.07 12.75
N LYS A 389 32.10 24.87 11.44
CA LYS A 389 30.84 25.04 10.72
C LYS A 389 30.13 23.70 10.56
N THR A 390 28.82 23.72 10.80
CA THR A 390 27.92 22.60 10.51
C THR A 390 26.93 23.03 9.44
N GLY A 391 26.69 22.17 8.47
CA GLY A 391 25.76 22.44 7.37
C GLY A 391 24.68 21.37 7.28
N ARG A 392 23.45 21.79 7.00
CA ARG A 392 22.34 20.87 6.74
C ARG A 392 22.14 20.75 5.23
N PHE A 393 22.27 19.54 4.70
CA PHE A 393 22.23 19.26 3.27
C PHE A 393 21.08 18.32 2.91
N ALA A 394 20.42 18.60 1.79
CA ALA A 394 19.55 17.68 1.09
C ALA A 394 20.38 16.96 0.03
N VAL A 395 20.54 15.64 0.19
CA VAL A 395 21.14 14.77 -0.82
C VAL A 395 20.00 14.02 -1.50
N GLN A 396 19.87 14.20 -2.80
CA GLN A 396 18.89 13.51 -3.60
C GLN A 396 19.54 12.83 -4.80
N THR A 397 19.20 11.57 -5.03
CA THR A 397 19.62 10.84 -6.24
C THR A 397 18.39 10.40 -7.02
N VAL A 398 18.45 10.49 -8.36
CA VAL A 398 17.37 10.08 -9.26
C VAL A 398 17.94 9.35 -10.48
N GLN A 399 17.41 8.16 -10.76
CA GLN A 399 17.53 7.50 -12.06
C GLN A 399 16.16 7.30 -12.68
N LEU A 400 16.03 7.69 -13.94
CA LEU A 400 14.78 7.50 -14.69
C LEU A 400 14.83 6.14 -15.38
N LYS A 401 13.99 5.22 -14.90
CA LYS A 401 13.74 3.97 -15.63
C LYS A 401 12.65 4.19 -16.67
N PRO A 402 12.76 3.57 -17.86
CA PRO A 402 11.72 3.67 -18.88
C PRO A 402 10.34 3.30 -18.33
N ARG A 403 9.34 4.19 -18.53
CA ARG A 403 7.93 4.01 -18.13
C ARG A 403 7.72 3.69 -16.65
N LEU A 404 8.56 4.22 -15.78
CA LEU A 404 8.41 4.10 -14.33
C LEU A 404 8.53 5.46 -13.66
N ALA A 405 7.80 5.64 -12.56
CA ALA A 405 7.81 6.88 -11.81
C ALA A 405 9.22 7.18 -11.29
N CYS A 406 9.61 8.46 -11.22
CA CYS A 406 10.96 8.82 -10.78
C CYS A 406 11.28 8.36 -9.36
N ARG A 407 10.27 8.17 -8.48
CA ARG A 407 10.43 7.57 -7.15
C ARG A 407 11.00 6.15 -7.15
N THR A 408 10.91 5.42 -8.26
CA THR A 408 11.33 4.01 -8.33
C THR A 408 12.81 3.82 -7.97
N LEU A 409 13.70 4.67 -8.48
CA LEU A 409 15.12 4.72 -8.14
C LEU A 409 15.49 6.11 -7.64
N LEU A 410 14.84 6.52 -6.56
CA LEU A 410 15.06 7.80 -5.89
C LEU A 410 15.49 7.59 -4.44
N THR A 411 16.56 8.26 -4.05
CA THR A 411 16.94 8.42 -2.64
C THR A 411 16.87 9.88 -2.27
N ASN A 412 16.19 10.23 -1.17
CA ASN A 412 16.17 11.59 -0.65
C ASN A 412 16.48 11.54 0.85
N LYS A 413 17.57 12.22 1.25
CA LYS A 413 18.06 12.23 2.63
C LYS A 413 18.52 13.62 3.03
N MET A 414 18.05 14.06 4.20
CA MET A 414 18.62 15.21 4.89
C MET A 414 19.77 14.73 5.78
N ILE A 415 20.96 15.29 5.57
CA ILE A 415 22.16 14.95 6.33
C ILE A 415 22.75 16.22 6.97
N ASN A 416 23.33 16.06 8.16
CA ASN A 416 24.10 17.11 8.81
C ASN A 416 25.58 16.82 8.57
N VAL A 417 26.27 17.76 7.92
CA VAL A 417 27.68 17.63 7.56
C VAL A 417 28.52 18.45 8.53
N THR A 418 29.52 17.82 9.13
CA THR A 418 30.44 18.41 10.09
C THR A 418 31.89 18.10 9.69
N SER A 419 32.86 18.71 10.38
CA SER A 419 34.29 18.50 10.16
C SER A 419 34.85 17.29 10.91
N GLN A 420 34.14 16.81 11.94
CA GLN A 420 34.61 15.77 12.85
C GLN A 420 34.49 14.38 12.24
N SER A 421 33.39 14.09 11.55
CA SER A 421 33.09 12.77 10.98
C SER A 421 32.63 12.90 9.53
N GLU A 422 33.10 11.98 8.69
CA GLU A 422 32.61 11.84 7.32
C GLU A 422 31.21 11.21 7.32
N SER A 423 30.26 11.84 6.64
CA SER A 423 28.92 11.29 6.43
C SER A 423 28.91 10.40 5.20
N VAL A 424 28.45 9.16 5.34
CA VAL A 424 28.43 8.16 4.27
C VAL A 424 26.99 7.80 3.93
N GLN A 425 26.59 7.97 2.67
CA GLN A 425 25.25 7.70 2.18
C GLN A 425 25.30 6.76 0.97
N GLY A 426 24.85 5.52 1.15
CA GLY A 426 24.64 4.56 0.06
C GLY A 426 23.29 4.75 -0.64
N PHE A 427 23.23 4.49 -1.95
CA PHE A 427 22.00 4.51 -2.76
C PHE A 427 22.10 3.53 -3.93
N ALA A 428 20.94 3.00 -4.36
CA ALA A 428 20.89 1.96 -5.38
C ALA A 428 21.05 2.58 -6.76
N VAL A 429 21.74 1.87 -7.65
CA VAL A 429 21.97 2.33 -9.03
C VAL A 429 21.73 1.19 -10.01
N GLN A 430 21.37 1.54 -11.25
CA GLN A 430 21.27 0.58 -12.33
C GLN A 430 22.25 0.97 -13.45
N ALA A 431 23.08 0.03 -13.87
CA ALA A 431 24.01 0.18 -14.97
C ALA A 431 23.33 0.67 -16.27
N GLY A 432 24.06 1.47 -17.05
CA GLY A 432 23.62 1.94 -18.38
C GLY A 432 22.58 3.06 -18.36
N LEU A 433 22.13 3.51 -17.18
CA LEU A 433 21.27 4.68 -17.02
C LEU A 433 22.05 5.87 -16.46
N VAL A 434 21.57 7.09 -16.74
CA VAL A 434 22.15 8.31 -16.16
C VAL A 434 21.57 8.53 -14.76
N VAL A 435 22.44 8.56 -13.75
CA VAL A 435 22.10 8.99 -12.40
C VAL A 435 22.33 10.48 -12.24
N GLU A 436 21.37 11.17 -11.66
CA GLU A 436 21.56 12.53 -11.14
C GLU A 436 21.83 12.43 -9.65
N VAL A 437 22.99 12.93 -9.20
CA VAL A 437 23.35 13.07 -7.79
C VAL A 437 23.34 14.55 -7.45
N VAL A 438 22.38 14.96 -6.62
CA VAL A 438 22.17 16.35 -6.20
C VAL A 438 22.57 16.52 -4.75
N ILE A 439 23.43 17.49 -4.50
CA ILE A 439 23.82 17.94 -3.17
C ILE A 439 23.37 19.39 -3.06
N ALA A 440 22.43 19.66 -2.17
CA ALA A 440 21.91 21.01 -1.96
C ALA A 440 22.03 21.41 -0.50
N LYS A 441 22.54 22.61 -0.23
CA LYS A 441 22.49 23.16 1.12
C LYS A 441 21.07 23.66 1.39
N TYR A 442 20.49 23.27 2.54
CA TYR A 442 19.11 23.62 2.87
C TYR A 442 18.92 25.14 2.92
N TRP A 443 17.87 25.65 2.27
CA TRP A 443 17.67 27.10 2.08
C TRP A 443 17.70 27.91 3.38
N ALA A 444 17.17 27.38 4.49
CA ALA A 444 17.14 28.11 5.77
C ALA A 444 18.43 27.95 6.60
N ASN A 445 19.40 27.15 6.13
CA ASN A 445 20.67 26.97 6.82
C ASN A 445 21.66 28.05 6.37
N LEU A 446 21.77 29.10 7.19
CA LEU A 446 22.58 30.30 6.91
C LEU A 446 24.08 30.02 6.78
N GLY A 447 24.80 31.01 6.24
CA GLY A 447 26.25 31.03 6.11
C GLY A 447 26.80 30.26 4.91
N GLU A 448 28.11 30.32 4.76
CA GLU A 448 28.86 29.62 3.71
C GLU A 448 29.69 28.48 4.32
N ILE A 449 29.78 27.35 3.64
CA ILE A 449 30.55 26.18 4.10
C ILE A 449 31.29 25.54 2.93
N HIS A 450 32.55 25.15 3.15
CA HIS A 450 33.32 24.37 2.19
C HIS A 450 33.24 22.88 2.51
N VAL A 451 33.03 22.08 1.48
CA VAL A 451 32.77 20.65 1.62
C VAL A 451 33.62 19.85 0.64
N ASP A 452 34.22 18.78 1.15
CA ASP A 452 34.84 17.72 0.35
C ASP A 452 33.83 16.58 0.21
N TYR A 453 33.65 16.06 -0.99
CA TYR A 453 32.84 14.87 -1.20
C TYR A 453 33.34 13.99 -2.33
N SER A 454 33.01 12.71 -2.25
CA SER A 454 33.35 11.71 -3.26
C SER A 454 32.18 10.79 -3.57
N ILE A 455 32.17 10.26 -4.79
CA ILE A 455 31.18 9.29 -5.26
C ILE A 455 31.93 8.02 -5.66
N GLU A 456 31.48 6.88 -5.14
CA GLU A 456 32.09 5.57 -5.32
C GLU A 456 31.04 4.58 -5.83
N PHE A 457 31.29 3.94 -6.96
CA PHE A 457 30.43 2.93 -7.57
C PHE A 457 30.94 1.53 -7.26
N HIS A 458 29.99 0.68 -6.89
CA HIS A 458 30.20 -0.70 -6.52
C HIS A 458 29.12 -1.57 -7.16
N GLY A 459 29.37 -2.86 -7.29
CA GLY A 459 28.36 -3.71 -7.87
C GLY A 459 28.66 -5.19 -7.85
N ILE A 460 27.62 -5.94 -7.56
CA ILE A 460 27.58 -7.40 -7.68
C ILE A 460 26.38 -7.71 -8.56
N HIS A 461 26.65 -7.96 -9.83
CA HIS A 461 25.64 -8.29 -10.81
C HIS A 461 25.23 -9.76 -10.69
N ILE A 462 23.93 -10.02 -10.63
CA ILE A 462 23.38 -11.37 -10.71
C ILE A 462 23.19 -11.69 -12.19
N VAL A 463 24.00 -12.60 -12.73
CA VAL A 463 24.01 -12.93 -14.17
C VAL A 463 22.70 -13.60 -14.56
N ASP A 464 22.26 -14.58 -13.77
CA ASP A 464 20.97 -15.24 -13.94
C ASP A 464 19.89 -14.51 -13.14
N SER A 465 19.02 -13.78 -13.83
CA SER A 465 17.95 -12.96 -13.21
C SER A 465 16.83 -13.76 -12.52
N ASN A 466 16.93 -15.09 -12.43
CA ASN A 466 15.90 -15.90 -11.80
C ASN A 466 16.05 -15.91 -10.26
N LEU A 467 15.32 -15.01 -9.61
CA LEU A 467 15.20 -14.92 -8.15
C LEU A 467 13.93 -15.61 -7.61
N THR A 468 13.41 -16.57 -8.38
CA THR A 468 12.28 -17.41 -7.97
C THR A 468 12.75 -18.85 -7.88
N MET A 469 12.50 -19.48 -6.74
CA MET A 469 12.82 -20.88 -6.45
C MET A 469 11.53 -21.63 -6.12
N GLN A 470 11.27 -22.76 -6.76
CA GLN A 470 10.21 -23.68 -6.32
C GLN A 470 10.78 -24.63 -5.26
N SER A 471 9.97 -25.04 -4.29
CA SER A 471 10.40 -26.05 -3.30
C SER A 471 10.82 -27.39 -3.92
N GLY A 472 10.30 -27.71 -5.12
CA GLY A 472 10.63 -28.94 -5.85
C GLY A 472 11.84 -28.86 -6.79
N ASP A 473 12.41 -27.68 -7.04
CA ASP A 473 13.49 -27.50 -8.04
C ASP A 473 14.85 -28.06 -7.57
N GLY A 474 14.96 -28.49 -6.31
CA GLY A 474 16.21 -28.92 -5.71
C GLY A 474 17.07 -27.74 -5.26
N ILE A 475 18.38 -27.76 -5.60
CA ILE A 475 19.32 -26.71 -5.20
C ILE A 475 19.32 -25.59 -6.24
N HIS A 476 19.00 -24.37 -5.81
CA HIS A 476 18.99 -23.20 -6.68
C HIS A 476 20.41 -22.65 -6.86
N ARG A 477 20.91 -22.62 -8.09
CA ARG A 477 22.21 -22.02 -8.44
C ARG A 477 21.99 -20.57 -8.86
N MET A 478 22.84 -19.68 -8.34
CA MET A 478 22.86 -18.26 -8.69
C MET A 478 24.28 -17.85 -9.03
N GLU A 479 24.46 -17.11 -10.11
CA GLU A 479 25.77 -16.67 -10.59
C GLU A 479 26.00 -15.18 -10.32
N LEU A 480 27.08 -14.87 -9.62
CA LEU A 480 27.45 -13.51 -9.25
C LEU A 480 28.67 -13.06 -10.04
N ARG A 481 28.65 -11.83 -10.56
CA ARG A 481 29.75 -11.20 -11.29
C ARG A 481 30.03 -9.81 -10.73
N SER A 482 31.30 -9.48 -10.54
CA SER A 482 31.75 -8.09 -10.39
C SER A 482 32.60 -7.74 -11.61
N SER A 483 32.49 -6.54 -12.17
CA SER A 483 33.41 -6.06 -13.24
C SER A 483 34.12 -4.76 -12.92
N LEU A 484 33.75 -4.08 -11.83
CA LEU A 484 34.37 -2.81 -11.43
C LEU A 484 35.67 -3.04 -10.67
N ARG A 485 35.61 -3.89 -9.62
CA ARG A 485 36.71 -4.11 -8.67
C ARG A 485 36.49 -5.39 -7.86
N ASN A 486 37.43 -5.72 -6.99
CA ASN A 486 37.25 -6.79 -6.02
C ASN A 486 36.14 -6.40 -5.04
N GLU A 487 35.08 -7.21 -4.97
CA GLU A 487 33.96 -6.98 -4.04
C GLU A 487 33.87 -8.12 -3.02
N ASP A 488 33.82 -7.75 -1.74
CA ASP A 488 33.63 -8.68 -0.64
C ASP A 488 32.15 -8.89 -0.36
N ILE A 489 31.71 -10.15 -0.43
CA ILE A 489 30.30 -10.54 -0.34
C ILE A 489 30.04 -11.42 0.89
N VAL A 490 28.88 -11.21 1.50
CA VAL A 490 28.26 -12.01 2.55
C VAL A 490 26.82 -12.31 2.12
N PRO A 491 26.60 -13.35 1.28
CA PRO A 491 25.28 -13.67 0.78
C PRO A 491 24.32 -14.06 1.90
N SER A 492 23.13 -13.48 1.90
CA SER A 492 22.08 -13.80 2.87
C SER A 492 20.71 -13.78 2.18
N VAL A 493 19.94 -14.84 2.40
CA VAL A 493 18.58 -14.99 1.87
C VAL A 493 17.61 -15.14 3.03
N THR A 494 16.68 -14.19 3.17
CA THR A 494 15.71 -14.18 4.27
C THR A 494 14.30 -13.92 3.78
N LEU A 495 13.41 -14.88 4.02
CA LEU A 495 11.98 -14.85 3.76
C LEU A 495 11.25 -14.25 4.96
N LYS A 496 10.46 -13.19 4.74
CA LYS A 496 9.83 -12.40 5.82
C LYS A 496 8.32 -12.50 5.84
N SER A 497 7.72 -12.86 4.72
CA SER A 497 6.27 -12.86 4.54
C SER A 497 5.81 -14.06 3.73
N ILE A 498 4.59 -14.51 3.98
CA ILE A 498 3.85 -15.43 3.12
C ILE A 498 2.83 -14.61 2.31
N VAL A 499 2.75 -14.86 1.01
CA VAL A 499 1.79 -14.21 0.11
C VAL A 499 0.79 -15.26 -0.34
N GLN A 500 -0.46 -15.05 0.07
CA GLN A 500 -1.59 -15.88 -0.33
C GLN A 500 -2.34 -15.23 -1.49
N VAL A 501 -2.73 -16.02 -2.50
CA VAL A 501 -3.52 -15.53 -3.63
C VAL A 501 -5.01 -15.75 -3.34
N LEU A 502 -5.78 -14.67 -3.23
CA LEU A 502 -7.22 -14.70 -3.01
C LEU A 502 -7.96 -14.48 -4.33
N ARG A 503 -8.81 -15.42 -4.71
CA ARG A 503 -9.76 -15.26 -5.82
C ARG A 503 -11.10 -14.73 -5.29
N PRO A 504 -11.85 -13.97 -6.09
CA PRO A 504 -13.14 -13.46 -5.66
C PRO A 504 -14.11 -14.63 -5.46
N THR A 505 -14.85 -14.61 -4.35
CA THR A 505 -15.92 -15.58 -4.05
C THR A 505 -17.26 -15.15 -4.64
N ASP A 506 -17.45 -13.85 -4.83
CA ASP A 506 -18.63 -13.26 -5.43
C ASP A 506 -18.25 -11.95 -6.13
N TYR A 507 -19.00 -11.59 -7.18
CA TYR A 507 -18.85 -10.33 -7.89
C TYR A 507 -20.21 -9.78 -8.33
N LYS A 508 -20.34 -8.45 -8.33
CA LYS A 508 -21.54 -7.78 -8.80
C LYS A 508 -21.18 -6.54 -9.62
N ILE A 509 -21.77 -6.42 -10.80
CA ILE A 509 -21.71 -5.20 -11.61
C ILE A 509 -23.07 -4.51 -11.57
N SER A 510 -23.09 -3.23 -11.19
CA SER A 510 -24.31 -2.42 -11.13
C SER A 510 -24.07 -0.99 -11.62
N PRO A 511 -25.07 -0.32 -12.20
CA PRO A 511 -25.00 1.13 -12.42
C PRO A 511 -25.03 1.86 -11.07
N LEU A 512 -24.19 2.88 -10.92
CA LEU A 512 -24.22 3.76 -9.74
C LEU A 512 -25.37 4.78 -9.83
N GLY A 513 -25.67 5.46 -8.72
CA GLY A 513 -26.75 6.44 -8.64
C GLY A 513 -26.47 7.76 -9.40
N ALA A 514 -27.40 8.70 -9.29
CA ALA A 514 -27.38 9.98 -10.01
C ALA A 514 -26.14 10.87 -9.78
N ARG A 515 -25.41 10.65 -8.66
CA ARG A 515 -24.15 11.35 -8.36
C ARG A 515 -23.01 10.94 -9.30
N ASP A 516 -23.09 9.75 -9.88
CA ASP A 516 -22.01 9.11 -10.61
C ASP A 516 -22.38 8.99 -12.10
N VAL A 517 -22.82 10.11 -12.68
CA VAL A 517 -23.15 10.25 -14.11
C VAL A 517 -22.38 11.43 -14.67
N ILE A 518 -21.43 11.16 -15.57
CA ILE A 518 -20.64 12.22 -16.19
C ILE A 518 -21.49 12.87 -17.30
N PRO A 519 -21.66 14.19 -17.34
CA PRO A 519 -22.44 14.83 -18.40
C PRO A 519 -21.90 14.51 -19.81
N PRO A 520 -22.76 14.47 -20.84
CA PRO A 520 -24.21 14.73 -20.78
C PRO A 520 -25.05 13.56 -20.23
N ALA A 521 -24.61 12.31 -20.37
CA ALA A 521 -25.37 11.12 -19.92
C ALA A 521 -24.50 9.85 -19.79
N ARG A 522 -23.21 9.97 -19.45
CA ARG A 522 -22.30 8.83 -19.30
C ARG A 522 -22.42 8.23 -17.90
N GLN A 523 -23.26 7.20 -17.79
CA GLN A 523 -23.46 6.44 -16.55
C GLN A 523 -22.17 5.72 -16.13
N ILE A 524 -21.76 5.89 -14.87
CA ILE A 524 -20.66 5.10 -14.28
C ILE A 524 -21.25 3.82 -13.67
N TYR A 525 -20.59 2.70 -13.93
CA TYR A 525 -20.88 1.40 -13.32
C TYR A 525 -19.85 1.10 -12.23
N GLU A 526 -20.27 0.34 -11.23
CA GLU A 526 -19.40 -0.25 -10.23
C GLU A 526 -19.24 -1.75 -10.46
N LEU A 527 -18.06 -2.26 -10.13
CA LEU A 527 -17.77 -3.67 -9.91
C LEU A 527 -17.39 -3.85 -8.45
N GLN A 528 -18.18 -4.62 -7.71
CA GLN A 528 -17.89 -5.02 -6.34
C GLN A 528 -17.42 -6.47 -6.32
N LEU A 529 -16.16 -6.68 -5.92
CA LEU A 529 -15.55 -7.99 -5.75
C LEU A 529 -15.48 -8.33 -4.26
N THR A 530 -15.90 -9.54 -3.88
CA THR A 530 -15.84 -10.03 -2.50
C THR A 530 -14.81 -11.15 -2.39
N TYR A 531 -13.95 -11.06 -1.38
CA TYR A 531 -12.92 -12.05 -1.07
C TYR A 531 -13.05 -12.47 0.39
N THR A 532 -12.91 -13.75 0.68
CA THR A 532 -12.95 -14.29 2.04
C THR A 532 -11.66 -15.01 2.37
N PHE A 533 -11.13 -14.81 3.58
CA PHE A 533 -9.92 -15.50 4.03
C PHE A 533 -9.92 -15.66 5.55
N HIS A 534 -9.11 -16.61 6.03
CA HIS A 534 -8.95 -16.92 7.44
C HIS A 534 -7.54 -16.59 7.91
N ILE A 535 -7.43 -15.96 9.08
CA ILE A 535 -6.16 -15.71 9.77
C ILE A 535 -6.06 -16.68 10.95
N ALA A 536 -5.13 -17.62 10.89
CA ALA A 536 -4.94 -18.64 11.93
C ALA A 536 -4.28 -18.09 13.20
N LYS A 537 -3.40 -17.09 13.06
CA LYS A 537 -2.67 -16.42 14.15
C LYS A 537 -2.53 -14.94 13.83
N ALA A 538 -2.66 -14.11 14.85
CA ALA A 538 -2.57 -12.67 14.69
C ALA A 538 -1.27 -12.23 13.98
N THR A 539 -1.40 -11.42 12.93
CA THR A 539 -0.26 -11.00 12.09
C THR A 539 -0.48 -9.64 11.41
N GLU A 540 0.59 -9.10 10.83
CA GLU A 540 0.57 -7.90 9.98
C GLU A 540 0.18 -8.30 8.55
N VAL A 541 -0.81 -7.62 7.98
CA VAL A 541 -1.41 -7.99 6.69
C VAL A 541 -1.46 -6.79 5.74
N THR A 542 -1.08 -7.01 4.48
CA THR A 542 -1.15 -6.01 3.41
C THR A 542 -1.84 -6.61 2.18
N PRO A 543 -3.12 -6.27 1.95
CA PRO A 543 -3.79 -6.59 0.70
C PRO A 543 -3.19 -5.82 -0.48
N ASN A 544 -2.99 -6.49 -1.61
CA ASN A 544 -2.42 -5.92 -2.82
C ASN A 544 -3.19 -6.43 -4.06
N ALA A 545 -3.96 -5.55 -4.69
CA ALA A 545 -4.58 -5.80 -5.99
C ALA A 545 -3.60 -5.46 -7.12
N ALA A 546 -2.61 -6.33 -7.33
CA ALA A 546 -1.43 -6.05 -8.16
C ALA A 546 -1.71 -5.57 -9.59
N TYR A 547 -2.90 -5.86 -10.13
CA TYR A 547 -3.31 -5.38 -11.46
C TYR A 547 -3.56 -3.87 -11.51
N LEU A 548 -3.98 -3.25 -10.41
CA LEU A 548 -4.36 -1.83 -10.34
C LEU A 548 -3.48 -1.03 -9.37
N SER A 549 -3.02 -1.66 -8.29
CA SER A 549 -2.54 -0.97 -7.09
C SER A 549 -1.30 -0.11 -7.28
N ASP A 550 -0.51 -0.33 -8.33
CA ASP A 550 0.68 0.47 -8.61
C ASP A 550 0.33 1.80 -9.31
N LEU A 551 -0.91 1.94 -9.80
CA LEU A 551 -1.38 3.09 -10.57
C LEU A 551 -2.42 3.89 -9.77
N LEU A 552 -2.50 5.19 -10.00
CA LEU A 552 -3.56 6.03 -9.42
C LEU A 552 -4.19 6.95 -10.46
N TYR A 553 -3.38 7.81 -11.09
CA TYR A 553 -3.87 8.81 -12.03
C TYR A 553 -3.81 8.32 -13.48
N GLU A 554 -2.73 7.61 -13.80
CA GLU A 554 -2.44 7.00 -15.10
C GLU A 554 -3.24 5.71 -15.35
N SER A 555 -4.05 5.29 -14.38
CA SER A 555 -4.90 4.12 -14.48
C SER A 555 -6.04 4.34 -15.49
N GLU A 556 -6.36 3.29 -16.24
CA GLU A 556 -7.57 3.24 -17.08
C GLU A 556 -8.86 3.15 -16.23
N TYR A 557 -8.75 2.68 -14.99
CA TYR A 557 -9.87 2.58 -14.05
C TYR A 557 -9.81 3.70 -13.02
N GLU A 558 -10.96 4.29 -12.72
CA GLU A 558 -11.05 5.45 -11.80
C GLU A 558 -11.19 5.06 -10.31
N SER A 559 -11.17 3.77 -9.97
CA SER A 559 -11.32 3.30 -8.59
C SER A 559 -10.69 1.92 -8.37
N GLN A 560 -10.13 1.72 -7.19
CA GLN A 560 -9.60 0.43 -6.71
C GLN A 560 -9.68 0.31 -5.17
N LEU A 561 -10.57 1.09 -4.55
CA LEU A 561 -10.75 1.15 -3.11
C LEU A 561 -11.19 -0.21 -2.58
N TRP A 562 -10.52 -0.72 -1.55
CA TRP A 562 -10.92 -1.92 -0.84
C TRP A 562 -11.19 -1.64 0.64
N MET A 563 -12.11 -2.41 1.21
CA MET A 563 -12.53 -2.36 2.61
C MET A 563 -12.46 -3.76 3.22
N LEU A 564 -11.81 -3.87 4.37
CA LEU A 564 -11.63 -5.11 5.12
C LEU A 564 -12.58 -5.15 6.31
N TYR A 565 -13.35 -6.23 6.41
CA TYR A 565 -14.35 -6.45 7.46
C TYR A 565 -14.09 -7.73 8.23
N ASP A 566 -14.49 -7.75 9.50
CA ASP A 566 -14.57 -8.97 10.31
C ASP A 566 -15.86 -9.76 10.03
N CYS A 567 -16.04 -10.88 10.74
CA CYS A 567 -17.23 -11.74 10.66
C CYS A 567 -18.54 -11.03 11.05
N ASN A 568 -18.48 -9.91 11.78
CA ASN A 568 -19.63 -9.12 12.20
C ASN A 568 -19.94 -7.97 11.24
N LYS A 569 -19.27 -7.91 10.08
CA LYS A 569 -19.36 -6.83 9.09
C LYS A 569 -18.81 -5.50 9.60
N HIS A 570 -18.08 -5.48 10.70
CA HIS A 570 -17.43 -4.28 11.19
C HIS A 570 -16.18 -3.98 10.37
N LEU A 571 -16.05 -2.72 9.96
CA LEU A 571 -14.96 -2.24 9.12
C LEU A 571 -13.68 -2.12 9.95
N ILE A 572 -12.70 -2.97 9.64
CA ILE A 572 -11.40 -2.98 10.30
C ILE A 572 -10.46 -1.95 9.65
N PHE A 573 -10.41 -1.96 8.31
CA PHE A 573 -9.47 -1.11 7.58
C PHE A 573 -9.91 -0.88 6.14
N SER A 574 -9.29 0.08 5.46
CA SER A 574 -9.50 0.35 4.03
C SER A 574 -8.20 0.80 3.38
N GLY A 575 -8.04 0.53 2.10
CA GLY A 575 -6.88 0.96 1.34
C GLY A 575 -7.17 1.15 -0.14
N ASP A 576 -6.18 1.68 -0.85
CA ASP A 576 -6.24 2.10 -2.25
C ASP A 576 -4.87 1.85 -2.91
N ALA A 577 -4.52 2.59 -3.97
CA ALA A 577 -3.22 2.63 -4.62
C ALA A 577 -2.05 2.62 -3.63
N PHE A 578 -0.94 2.01 -4.02
CA PHE A 578 0.30 1.91 -3.26
C PHE A 578 0.14 1.07 -1.98
N PRO A 579 0.06 -0.27 -2.09
CA PRO A 579 -0.28 -1.19 -1.00
C PRO A 579 0.54 -0.99 0.27
N TRP A 580 1.81 -0.61 0.13
CA TRP A 580 2.73 -0.37 1.26
C TRP A 580 2.30 0.78 2.19
N LYS A 581 1.37 1.65 1.76
CA LYS A 581 0.78 2.69 2.61
C LYS A 581 -0.38 2.16 3.47
N TYR A 582 -0.94 0.98 3.15
CA TYR A 582 -2.15 0.43 3.76
C TYR A 582 -1.94 -0.93 4.44
N THR A 583 -0.85 -1.04 5.21
CA THR A 583 -0.56 -2.25 6.00
C THR A 583 -1.32 -2.25 7.34
N VAL A 584 -2.16 -3.26 7.55
CA VAL A 584 -2.83 -3.50 8.84
C VAL A 584 -1.81 -4.09 9.80
N LYS A 585 -1.41 -3.29 10.80
CA LYS A 585 -0.31 -3.64 11.72
C LYS A 585 -0.56 -4.90 12.55
N LYS A 586 -1.82 -5.15 12.89
CA LYS A 586 -2.24 -6.32 13.64
C LYS A 586 -3.67 -6.68 13.26
N LEU A 587 -3.83 -7.82 12.61
CA LEU A 587 -5.12 -8.46 12.32
C LEU A 587 -5.21 -9.70 13.20
N GLU A 588 -6.25 -9.82 14.03
CA GLU A 588 -6.41 -10.92 14.98
C GLU A 588 -6.80 -12.23 14.28
N LYS A 589 -6.73 -13.35 15.00
CA LYS A 589 -7.24 -14.64 14.49
C LYS A 589 -8.73 -14.52 14.18
N GLY A 590 -9.16 -15.06 13.04
CA GLY A 590 -10.57 -15.07 12.66
C GLY A 590 -10.82 -15.07 11.15
N ASP A 591 -12.09 -15.03 10.78
CA ASP A 591 -12.55 -14.95 9.40
C ASP A 591 -12.79 -13.49 9.00
N TYR A 592 -12.32 -13.13 7.81
CA TYR A 592 -12.42 -11.79 7.28
C TYR A 592 -13.00 -11.78 5.87
N THR A 593 -13.69 -10.68 5.56
CA THR A 593 -14.21 -10.40 4.22
C THR A 593 -13.57 -9.10 3.72
N LEU A 594 -12.89 -9.16 2.58
CA LEU A 594 -12.41 -7.99 1.87
C LEU A 594 -13.35 -7.71 0.69
N LYS A 595 -13.83 -6.47 0.59
CA LYS A 595 -14.60 -6.01 -0.55
C LYS A 595 -13.79 -4.99 -1.34
N MET A 596 -13.70 -5.15 -2.64
CA MET A 596 -13.02 -4.22 -3.53
C MET A 596 -14.00 -3.58 -4.50
N HIS A 597 -13.79 -2.31 -4.80
CA HIS A 597 -14.69 -1.49 -5.61
C HIS A 597 -13.92 -0.82 -6.75
N VAL A 598 -14.24 -1.25 -7.97
CA VAL A 598 -13.72 -0.70 -9.22
C VAL A 598 -14.85 0.01 -9.96
N ARG A 599 -14.55 1.12 -10.63
CA ARG A 599 -15.53 1.95 -11.32
C ARG A 599 -15.07 2.25 -12.73
N HIS A 600 -16.03 2.29 -13.65
CA HIS A 600 -15.79 2.68 -15.02
C HIS A 600 -17.13 2.98 -15.75
N GLU A 601 -17.12 3.86 -16.75
CA GLU A 601 -18.32 4.15 -17.58
C GLU A 601 -18.62 3.07 -18.63
N LYS A 602 -17.57 2.42 -19.14
CA LYS A 602 -17.66 1.24 -20.03
C LYS A 602 -17.78 -0.03 -19.20
N LYS A 603 -18.93 -0.69 -19.27
CA LYS A 603 -19.23 -1.93 -18.56
C LYS A 603 -18.30 -3.08 -18.96
N ASP A 604 -17.98 -3.20 -20.25
CA ASP A 604 -17.15 -4.30 -20.79
C ASP A 604 -15.73 -4.34 -20.18
N LEU A 605 -15.20 -3.19 -19.73
CA LEU A 605 -13.90 -3.15 -19.04
C LEU A 605 -14.01 -3.72 -17.62
N LEU A 606 -15.13 -3.49 -16.93
CA LEU A 606 -15.38 -4.07 -15.62
C LEU A 606 -15.57 -5.59 -15.71
N GLU A 607 -16.23 -6.08 -16.77
CA GLU A 607 -16.43 -7.51 -16.99
C GLU A 607 -15.10 -8.29 -17.13
N ARG A 608 -14.02 -7.62 -17.55
CA ARG A 608 -12.66 -8.22 -17.60
C ARG A 608 -12.00 -8.39 -16.24
N LEU A 609 -12.51 -7.75 -15.19
CA LEU A 609 -11.94 -7.77 -13.84
C LEU A 609 -12.72 -8.64 -12.85
N THR A 610 -13.74 -9.37 -13.30
CA THR A 610 -14.60 -10.21 -12.44
C THR A 610 -13.85 -11.33 -11.73
N GLU A 611 -12.76 -11.83 -12.30
CA GLU A 611 -11.90 -12.87 -11.74
C GLU A 611 -10.59 -12.33 -11.12
N MET A 612 -10.45 -11.00 -10.99
CA MET A 612 -9.21 -10.38 -10.55
C MET A 612 -8.82 -10.87 -9.14
N ALA A 613 -7.63 -11.46 -9.03
CA ALA A 613 -7.11 -11.94 -7.75
C ALA A 613 -6.45 -10.82 -6.93
N ILE A 614 -6.47 -10.97 -5.61
CA ILE A 614 -5.74 -10.11 -4.67
C ILE A 614 -4.63 -10.92 -4.00
N LEU A 615 -3.44 -10.32 -3.89
CA LEU A 615 -2.32 -10.85 -3.15
C LEU A 615 -2.42 -10.39 -1.69
N LEU A 616 -2.58 -11.32 -0.76
CA LEU A 616 -2.61 -11.06 0.67
C LEU A 616 -1.22 -11.34 1.26
N ASN A 617 -0.43 -10.28 1.48
CA ASN A 617 0.88 -10.41 2.10
C ASN A 617 0.74 -10.43 3.63
N GLN A 618 1.12 -11.54 4.26
CA GLN A 618 1.10 -11.73 5.70
C GLN A 618 2.53 -11.88 6.23
N LYS A 619 2.87 -11.14 7.29
CA LYS A 619 4.20 -11.21 7.90
C LYS A 619 4.38 -12.52 8.68
N LEU A 620 5.55 -13.15 8.56
CA LEU A 620 5.90 -14.30 9.37
C LEU A 620 6.28 -13.87 10.78
N SER A 621 5.89 -14.64 11.80
CA SER A 621 6.28 -14.35 13.19
C SER A 621 7.79 -14.47 13.41
N SER A 622 8.44 -15.36 12.66
CA SER A 622 9.89 -15.54 12.62
C SER A 622 10.31 -15.62 11.15
N PRO A 623 11.21 -14.75 10.68
CA PRO A 623 11.76 -14.86 9.33
C PRO A 623 12.44 -16.21 9.11
N VAL A 624 12.31 -16.75 7.90
CA VAL A 624 12.96 -18.00 7.50
C VAL A 624 14.20 -17.66 6.69
N SER A 625 15.36 -18.11 7.13
CA SER A 625 16.62 -17.94 6.40
C SER A 625 16.92 -19.19 5.59
N LEU A 626 17.27 -19.02 4.32
CA LEU A 626 17.75 -20.13 3.48
C LEU A 626 19.27 -20.23 3.59
N ASP A 627 19.77 -21.46 3.62
CA ASP A 627 21.20 -21.73 3.73
C ASP A 627 21.88 -21.57 2.37
N VAL A 628 23.00 -20.85 2.37
CA VAL A 628 23.79 -20.52 1.19
C VAL A 628 25.15 -21.23 1.25
N TYR A 629 25.56 -21.83 0.14
CA TYR A 629 26.75 -22.67 0.02
C TYR A 629 27.61 -22.24 -1.18
N ALA A 630 28.93 -22.40 -1.02
CA ALA A 630 29.90 -22.15 -2.10
C ALA A 630 30.07 -23.35 -3.05
N ASN A 631 29.77 -24.57 -2.59
CA ASN A 631 29.95 -25.81 -3.34
C ASN A 631 28.64 -26.60 -3.40
N HIS A 632 28.31 -27.12 -4.58
CA HIS A 632 27.10 -27.92 -4.79
C HIS A 632 27.06 -29.19 -3.92
N SER A 633 28.19 -29.90 -3.81
CA SER A 633 28.29 -31.10 -2.96
C SER A 633 28.00 -30.84 -1.49
N GLN A 634 28.41 -29.67 -0.98
CA GLN A 634 28.13 -29.24 0.40
C GLN A 634 26.66 -28.85 0.59
N ALA A 635 26.03 -28.26 -0.43
CA ALA A 635 24.60 -27.95 -0.40
C ALA A 635 23.72 -29.21 -0.34
N ILE A 636 24.08 -30.27 -1.07
CA ILE A 636 23.35 -31.55 -1.05
C ILE A 636 23.36 -32.19 0.35
N VAL A 637 24.51 -32.20 1.01
CA VAL A 637 24.68 -32.88 2.31
C VAL A 637 24.37 -31.97 3.51
N GLY A 638 23.98 -30.71 3.29
CA GLY A 638 23.78 -29.74 4.36
C GLY A 638 25.07 -29.40 5.13
N GLY A 639 26.23 -29.46 4.47
CA GLY A 639 27.56 -29.34 5.07
C GLY A 639 27.99 -27.90 5.40
N LYS A 640 29.23 -27.54 5.05
CA LYS A 640 29.80 -26.23 5.42
C LYS A 640 29.16 -25.08 4.62
N LYS A 641 28.45 -24.20 5.32
CA LYS A 641 27.80 -22.99 4.77
C LYS A 641 28.83 -21.93 4.35
N MET A 642 28.42 -21.08 3.40
CA MET A 642 29.19 -19.93 2.95
C MET A 642 29.04 -18.77 3.95
N VAL A 643 30.16 -18.25 4.46
CA VAL A 643 30.17 -17.10 5.39
C VAL A 643 30.51 -15.80 4.65
N ALA A 644 31.54 -15.84 3.80
CA ALA A 644 31.95 -14.72 2.97
C ALA A 644 32.72 -15.23 1.74
N ALA A 645 32.80 -14.42 0.69
CA ALA A 645 33.72 -14.60 -0.42
C ALA A 645 34.14 -13.25 -1.02
N THR A 646 35.21 -13.24 -1.80
CA THR A 646 35.63 -12.09 -2.59
C THR A 646 35.44 -12.43 -4.06
N VAL A 647 34.78 -11.56 -4.81
CA VAL A 647 34.54 -11.72 -6.26
C VAL A 647 35.51 -10.79 -7.00
N PRO A 648 36.54 -11.32 -7.68
CA PRO A 648 37.43 -10.50 -8.50
C PRO A 648 36.73 -9.96 -9.75
N PRO A 649 37.20 -8.83 -10.33
CA PRO A 649 36.62 -8.28 -11.54
C PRO A 649 36.72 -9.29 -12.70
N GLY A 650 35.63 -9.40 -13.47
CA GLY A 650 35.52 -10.30 -14.63
C GLY A 650 35.27 -11.77 -14.29
N HIS A 651 35.27 -12.16 -13.01
CA HIS A 651 35.05 -13.54 -12.60
C HIS A 651 33.59 -13.80 -12.22
N ILE A 652 33.10 -14.99 -12.55
CA ILE A 652 31.78 -15.47 -12.16
C ILE A 652 31.93 -16.41 -10.96
N LEU A 653 31.26 -16.07 -9.85
CA LEU A 653 31.20 -16.88 -8.65
C LEU A 653 29.81 -17.54 -8.54
N PRO A 654 29.70 -18.87 -8.70
CA PRO A 654 28.45 -19.58 -8.46
C PRO A 654 28.20 -19.73 -6.96
N VAL A 655 26.95 -19.50 -6.57
CA VAL A 655 26.44 -19.63 -5.21
C VAL A 655 25.21 -20.55 -5.23
N TYR A 656 25.09 -21.43 -4.25
CA TYR A 656 24.04 -22.45 -4.19
C TYR A 656 23.13 -22.23 -2.98
N ILE A 657 21.83 -22.13 -3.20
CA ILE A 657 20.80 -21.98 -2.16
C ILE A 657 20.09 -23.32 -2.01
N ALA A 658 20.13 -23.90 -0.82
CA ALA A 658 19.43 -25.14 -0.53
C ALA A 658 17.93 -24.86 -0.28
N PRO A 659 17.04 -25.83 -0.59
CA PRO A 659 15.64 -25.75 -0.20
C PRO A 659 15.50 -25.71 1.32
N MET A 660 14.32 -25.35 1.83
CA MET A 660 14.08 -25.34 3.27
C MET A 660 14.28 -26.76 3.85
N ASN A 661 14.90 -26.85 5.03
CA ASN A 661 15.12 -28.12 5.71
C ASN A 661 13.86 -28.54 6.49
N ASN A 662 13.42 -29.79 6.27
CA ASN A 662 12.33 -30.46 7.01
C ASN A 662 12.59 -30.59 8.53
N GLU A 663 13.84 -30.52 8.98
CA GLU A 663 14.19 -30.69 10.41
C GLU A 663 13.69 -29.56 11.29
N SER A 664 13.54 -28.35 10.74
CA SER A 664 12.76 -27.32 11.40
C SER A 664 11.29 -27.60 11.07
N ASN A 665 10.47 -27.89 12.09
CA ASN A 665 9.00 -28.04 12.00
C ASN A 665 8.25 -26.84 11.33
N ASN A 666 8.95 -25.92 10.67
CA ASN A 666 8.45 -24.73 10.00
C ASN A 666 7.88 -25.06 8.61
N GLU A 667 8.54 -25.87 7.78
CA GLU A 667 8.04 -26.17 6.43
C GLU A 667 6.72 -26.92 6.46
N ASP A 668 6.61 -27.94 7.32
CA ASP A 668 5.37 -28.69 7.56
C ASP A 668 4.23 -27.83 8.14
N LYS A 669 4.55 -26.77 8.90
CA LYS A 669 3.54 -25.83 9.44
C LYS A 669 3.11 -24.80 8.41
N ILE A 670 4.04 -24.32 7.57
CA ILE A 670 3.81 -23.30 6.56
C ILE A 670 3.10 -23.91 5.34
N SER A 671 3.50 -25.11 4.91
CA SER A 671 2.91 -25.85 3.78
C SER A 671 1.48 -26.31 4.05
N LYS A 672 1.13 -26.67 5.29
CA LYS A 672 -0.25 -27.04 5.68
C LYS A 672 -1.26 -25.90 5.50
N ALA A 673 -0.80 -24.65 5.55
CA ALA A 673 -1.64 -23.47 5.33
C ALA A 673 -1.54 -22.94 3.88
N ALA A 674 -0.71 -23.54 3.03
CA ALA A 674 -0.50 -23.10 1.66
C ALA A 674 -1.69 -23.47 0.77
N THR A 675 -2.19 -22.49 0.02
CA THR A 675 -3.18 -22.68 -1.05
C THR A 675 -2.50 -22.57 -2.41
N LEU A 676 -3.18 -22.97 -3.49
CA LEU A 676 -2.64 -22.90 -4.85
C LEU A 676 -2.08 -21.49 -5.15
N GLY A 677 -0.80 -21.43 -5.54
CA GLY A 677 -0.10 -20.19 -5.86
C GLY A 677 0.46 -19.42 -4.65
N THR A 678 0.39 -19.98 -3.44
CA THR A 678 1.01 -19.38 -2.25
C THR A 678 2.54 -19.45 -2.33
N TYR A 679 3.21 -18.35 -2.00
CA TYR A 679 4.68 -18.30 -1.98
C TYR A 679 5.20 -17.49 -0.78
N LEU A 680 6.42 -17.76 -0.37
CA LEU A 680 7.15 -16.95 0.59
C LEU A 680 7.90 -15.85 -0.15
N GLN A 681 7.87 -14.64 0.39
CA GLN A 681 8.55 -13.48 -0.16
C GLN A 681 9.58 -12.95 0.83
N GLY A 682 10.75 -12.63 0.31
CA GLY A 682 11.89 -12.18 1.09
C GLY A 682 12.84 -11.32 0.29
N ALA A 683 14.06 -11.23 0.79
CA ALA A 683 15.14 -10.53 0.16
C ALA A 683 16.43 -11.36 0.11
N VAL A 684 17.18 -11.17 -0.97
CA VAL A 684 18.58 -11.58 -1.11
C VAL A 684 19.46 -10.32 -0.99
N THR A 685 20.52 -10.40 -0.20
CA THR A 685 21.52 -9.34 -0.04
C THR A 685 22.92 -9.92 -0.09
N PHE A 686 23.88 -9.18 -0.66
CA PHE A 686 25.27 -9.63 -0.76
C PHE A 686 26.25 -8.78 0.06
N CYS A 687 25.90 -7.55 0.44
CA CYS A 687 26.83 -6.67 1.14
C CYS A 687 27.06 -7.08 2.62
N LYS A 688 28.27 -6.83 3.13
CA LYS A 688 28.61 -6.99 4.55
C LYS A 688 28.00 -5.91 5.45
N ASP A 689 28.08 -4.65 5.03
CA ASP A 689 27.63 -3.48 5.82
C ASP A 689 26.11 -3.33 5.83
N ASP A 690 25.50 -3.15 7.01
CA ASP A 690 24.04 -3.06 7.16
C ASP A 690 23.42 -1.85 6.45
N ALA A 691 24.16 -0.75 6.32
CA ALA A 691 23.73 0.41 5.54
C ALA A 691 23.65 0.10 4.03
N ARG A 692 24.55 -0.76 3.53
CA ARG A 692 24.63 -1.19 2.12
C ARG A 692 23.64 -2.32 1.82
N LYS A 693 23.40 -3.24 2.76
CA LYS A 693 22.37 -4.30 2.64
C LYS A 693 20.96 -3.77 2.37
N LYS A 694 20.64 -2.57 2.84
CA LYS A 694 19.34 -1.93 2.58
C LYS A 694 19.21 -1.41 1.14
N VAL A 695 20.33 -1.24 0.47
CA VAL A 695 20.44 -0.61 -0.84
C VAL A 695 20.54 -1.67 -1.93
N ASP A 696 21.47 -2.62 -1.77
CA ASP A 696 21.64 -3.78 -2.67
C ASP A 696 20.78 -4.95 -2.15
N CYS A 697 19.47 -4.86 -2.40
CA CYS A 697 18.46 -5.77 -1.86
C CYS A 697 17.52 -6.22 -2.98
N TYR A 698 17.52 -7.51 -3.27
CA TYR A 698 16.73 -8.09 -4.36
C TYR A 698 15.56 -8.90 -3.84
N THR A 699 14.38 -8.74 -4.43
CA THR A 699 13.19 -9.51 -4.01
C THR A 699 13.35 -10.97 -4.43
N PHE A 700 13.24 -11.87 -3.47
CA PHE A 700 13.33 -13.32 -3.69
C PHE A 700 11.98 -13.98 -3.37
N LYS A 701 11.55 -14.89 -4.25
CA LYS A 701 10.28 -15.62 -4.12
C LYS A 701 10.56 -17.11 -4.00
N TYR A 702 10.02 -17.73 -2.97
CA TYR A 702 10.08 -19.17 -2.75
C TYR A 702 8.66 -19.76 -2.87
N VAL A 703 8.36 -20.42 -3.98
CA VAL A 703 7.04 -20.97 -4.28
C VAL A 703 6.87 -22.31 -3.58
N LEU A 704 5.77 -22.46 -2.85
CA LEU A 704 5.47 -23.67 -2.10
C LEU A 704 4.77 -24.69 -2.99
N SER A 705 5.19 -25.95 -2.90
CA SER A 705 4.46 -27.07 -3.50
C SER A 705 3.17 -27.37 -2.73
N GLU A 706 2.18 -27.93 -3.43
CA GLU A 706 0.95 -28.37 -2.77
C GLU A 706 1.27 -29.43 -1.70
N PRO A 707 0.69 -29.31 -0.50
CA PRO A 707 0.77 -30.40 0.45
C PRO A 707 0.14 -31.62 -0.20
N ALA A 708 0.84 -32.75 -0.20
CA ALA A 708 0.28 -34.00 -0.68
C ALA A 708 -1.05 -34.23 0.03
N LYS A 709 -2.15 -34.33 -0.74
CA LYS A 709 -3.41 -34.86 -0.22
C LYS A 709 -3.07 -36.25 0.27
N LYS A 710 -2.81 -36.41 1.57
CA LYS A 710 -2.84 -37.72 2.19
C LYS A 710 -4.25 -38.21 1.91
N SER A 711 -4.42 -39.06 0.89
CA SER A 711 -5.52 -40.01 0.89
C SER A 711 -5.54 -40.56 2.30
N PRO A 712 -6.68 -40.54 3.01
CA PRO A 712 -6.72 -41.05 4.37
C PRO A 712 -6.05 -42.41 4.28
N THR A 713 -4.85 -42.53 4.87
CA THR A 713 -4.15 -43.79 4.92
C THR A 713 -5.07 -44.60 5.80
N VAL A 714 -5.96 -45.36 5.15
CA VAL A 714 -6.49 -46.57 5.71
C VAL A 714 -5.23 -47.38 5.95
N VAL A 715 -4.66 -47.20 7.13
CA VAL A 715 -3.87 -48.23 7.76
C VAL A 715 -4.83 -49.39 7.72
N LYS A 716 -4.66 -50.27 6.73
CA LYS A 716 -5.26 -51.59 6.80
C LYS A 716 -4.84 -52.10 8.17
N PRO A 717 -5.79 -52.31 9.09
CA PRO A 717 -5.49 -53.13 10.24
C PRO A 717 -4.89 -54.42 9.67
N ASP A 718 -3.92 -55.02 10.35
CA ASP A 718 -3.77 -56.46 10.19
C ASP A 718 -5.18 -57.07 10.27
N ASP A 719 -5.56 -57.77 9.20
CA ASP A 719 -6.89 -58.32 8.97
C ASP A 719 -7.29 -59.27 10.12
N GLU A 720 -7.78 -58.74 11.23
CA GLU A 720 -8.96 -59.32 11.86
C GLU A 720 -10.13 -58.86 11.00
N LYS A 721 -10.59 -59.76 10.11
CA LYS A 721 -11.71 -59.55 9.19
C LYS A 721 -12.99 -59.22 9.98
N VAL A 722 -13.20 -57.94 10.27
CA VAL A 722 -14.54 -57.40 10.57
C VAL A 722 -15.35 -57.53 9.28
N SER A 723 -16.51 -58.17 9.34
CA SER A 723 -17.31 -58.41 8.13
C SER A 723 -17.87 -57.10 7.60
N LYS A 724 -18.11 -56.99 6.28
CA LYS A 724 -18.80 -55.81 5.69
C LYS A 724 -20.15 -55.52 6.34
N TRP A 725 -20.78 -56.53 6.95
CA TRP A 725 -22.01 -56.37 7.71
C TRP A 725 -21.79 -55.66 9.05
N GLU A 726 -20.68 -55.93 9.74
CA GLU A 726 -20.31 -55.25 10.99
C GLU A 726 -19.91 -53.79 10.72
N GLU A 727 -19.18 -53.50 9.64
CA GLU A 727 -18.91 -52.12 9.20
C GLU A 727 -20.20 -51.35 8.87
N TYR A 728 -21.19 -52.02 8.25
CA TYR A 728 -22.51 -51.43 8.01
C TYR A 728 -23.25 -51.13 9.33
N GLN A 729 -23.20 -52.03 10.31
CA GLN A 729 -23.81 -51.80 11.63
C GLN A 729 -23.12 -50.67 12.40
N ASP A 730 -21.79 -50.58 12.35
CA ASP A 730 -21.02 -49.50 12.98
C ASP A 730 -21.33 -48.13 12.35
N THR A 731 -21.37 -48.05 11.02
CA THR A 731 -21.72 -46.80 10.32
C THR A 731 -23.17 -46.39 10.58
N LEU A 732 -24.10 -47.35 10.63
CA LEU A 732 -25.50 -47.11 10.97
C LEU A 732 -25.68 -46.62 12.42
N ARG A 733 -24.93 -47.18 13.38
CA ARG A 733 -24.86 -46.69 14.76
C ARG A 733 -24.37 -45.26 14.82
N ASP A 734 -23.25 -44.95 14.16
CA ASP A 734 -22.63 -43.62 14.21
C ASP A 734 -23.53 -42.55 13.55
N ILE A 735 -24.24 -42.90 12.48
CA ILE A 735 -25.28 -42.05 11.87
C ILE A 735 -26.43 -41.82 12.86
N LYS A 736 -26.95 -42.87 13.50
CA LYS A 736 -28.02 -42.75 14.51
C LYS A 736 -27.60 -41.89 15.70
N CYS A 737 -26.36 -42.03 16.19
CA CYS A 737 -25.80 -41.16 17.24
C CYS A 737 -25.71 -39.70 16.78
N THR A 738 -25.29 -39.47 15.53
CA THR A 738 -25.20 -38.12 14.95
C THR A 738 -26.58 -37.45 14.85
N TRP A 739 -27.61 -38.22 14.50
CA TRP A 739 -28.99 -37.74 14.49
C TRP A 739 -29.55 -37.53 15.88
N LEU A 740 -29.27 -38.42 16.83
CA LEU A 740 -29.67 -38.26 18.23
C LEU A 740 -29.20 -36.90 18.79
N ALA A 741 -27.95 -36.49 18.54
CA ALA A 741 -27.44 -35.19 18.96
C ALA A 741 -28.15 -33.96 18.32
N LYS A 742 -28.83 -34.16 17.18
CA LYS A 742 -29.58 -33.12 16.46
C LYS A 742 -31.06 -33.08 16.82
N LEU A 743 -31.62 -34.16 17.37
CA LEU A 743 -33.01 -34.22 17.81
C LEU A 743 -33.20 -33.35 19.05
N GLU A 744 -34.35 -32.69 19.13
CA GLU A 744 -34.79 -32.03 20.36
C GLU A 744 -35.25 -33.07 21.38
N ALA A 745 -35.21 -32.72 22.68
CA ALA A 745 -35.58 -33.56 23.83
C ALA A 745 -37.08 -33.92 23.82
N THR A 746 -37.47 -34.75 22.87
CA THR A 746 -38.81 -35.25 22.59
C THR A 746 -38.84 -36.76 22.80
N GLU A 747 -40.04 -37.36 22.84
CA GLU A 747 -40.19 -38.81 22.99
C GLU A 747 -39.40 -39.62 21.94
N HIS A 748 -39.24 -39.06 20.73
CA HIS A 748 -38.45 -39.69 19.65
C HIS A 748 -36.95 -39.75 19.95
N ALA A 749 -36.38 -38.74 20.62
CA ALA A 749 -34.98 -38.76 21.04
C ALA A 749 -34.76 -39.81 22.14
N THR A 750 -35.68 -39.88 23.10
CA THR A 750 -35.64 -40.90 24.18
C THR A 750 -35.80 -42.32 23.63
N ALA A 751 -36.69 -42.52 22.64
CA ALA A 751 -36.87 -43.81 21.96
C ALA A 751 -35.59 -44.25 21.22
N LEU A 752 -34.99 -43.36 20.44
CA LEU A 752 -33.76 -43.63 19.70
C LEU A 752 -32.57 -43.87 20.65
N TYR A 753 -32.48 -43.13 21.74
CA TYR A 753 -31.48 -43.34 22.78
C TYR A 753 -31.61 -44.71 23.45
N ASN A 754 -32.83 -45.14 23.78
CA ASN A 754 -33.08 -46.46 24.35
C ASN A 754 -32.74 -47.59 23.37
N GLU A 755 -33.09 -47.44 22.09
CA GLU A 755 -32.72 -48.38 21.03
C GLU A 755 -31.18 -48.52 20.93
N LEU A 756 -30.47 -47.40 20.87
CA LEU A 756 -29.01 -47.38 20.76
C LEU A 756 -28.33 -47.92 22.02
N ARG A 757 -28.85 -47.61 23.21
CA ARG A 757 -28.35 -48.11 24.49
C ARG A 757 -28.49 -49.62 24.62
N THR A 758 -29.62 -50.18 24.18
CA THR A 758 -29.85 -51.63 24.22
C THR A 758 -29.01 -52.35 23.17
N SER A 759 -28.85 -51.75 21.98
CA SER A 759 -28.12 -52.37 20.87
C SER A 759 -26.60 -52.26 21.01
N TYR A 760 -26.09 -51.20 21.66
CA TYR A 760 -24.66 -50.93 21.81
C TYR A 760 -24.30 -50.40 23.22
N PRO A 761 -24.32 -51.25 24.26
CA PRO A 761 -24.13 -50.81 25.66
C PRO A 761 -22.76 -50.18 25.93
N GLU A 762 -21.71 -50.65 25.26
CA GLU A 762 -20.32 -50.20 25.44
C GLU A 762 -19.99 -48.92 24.65
N HIS A 763 -20.92 -48.42 23.81
CA HIS A 763 -20.68 -47.26 22.96
C HIS A 763 -20.99 -45.94 23.68
N LEU A 764 -20.02 -45.45 24.46
CA LEU A 764 -20.13 -44.20 25.22
C LEU A 764 -20.60 -42.95 24.43
N PRO A 765 -20.28 -42.77 23.13
CA PRO A 765 -20.80 -41.64 22.35
C PRO A 765 -22.33 -41.55 22.24
N VAL A 766 -23.07 -42.64 22.48
CA VAL A 766 -24.55 -42.59 22.56
C VAL A 766 -25.00 -41.66 23.69
N HIS A 767 -24.33 -41.74 24.84
CA HIS A 767 -24.66 -40.93 26.02
C HIS A 767 -24.31 -39.46 25.81
N THR A 768 -23.18 -39.14 25.19
CA THR A 768 -22.82 -37.73 24.90
C THR A 768 -23.71 -37.12 23.81
N ALA A 769 -24.15 -37.91 22.82
CA ALA A 769 -25.17 -37.49 21.87
C ALA A 769 -26.51 -37.18 22.57
N MET A 770 -26.93 -38.00 23.53
CA MET A 770 -28.13 -37.73 24.35
C MET A 770 -27.96 -36.49 25.24
N LEU A 771 -26.80 -36.29 25.87
CA LEU A 771 -26.50 -35.07 26.62
C LEU A 771 -26.58 -33.82 25.75
N THR A 772 -26.16 -33.92 24.49
CA THR A 772 -26.28 -32.83 23.52
C THR A 772 -27.74 -32.57 23.17
N SER A 773 -28.55 -33.61 22.98
CA SER A 773 -29.99 -33.51 22.70
C SER A 773 -30.77 -32.88 23.87
N LEU A 774 -30.50 -33.34 25.10
CA LEU A 774 -31.13 -32.88 26.34
C LEU A 774 -30.77 -31.42 26.68
N ASP A 775 -29.59 -30.95 26.28
CA ASP A 775 -29.24 -29.54 26.44
C ASP A 775 -30.05 -28.72 25.42
N SER A 776 -30.99 -27.90 25.89
CA SER A 776 -31.88 -27.15 24.99
C SER A 776 -31.08 -26.26 24.02
N PRO A 777 -31.55 -26.04 22.78
CA PRO A 777 -30.86 -25.16 21.83
C PRO A 777 -30.63 -23.75 22.38
N GLU A 778 -31.54 -23.29 23.23
CA GLU A 778 -31.49 -22.04 23.99
C GLU A 778 -30.33 -22.04 25.00
N ALA A 779 -30.26 -23.08 25.85
CA ALA A 779 -29.27 -23.19 26.91
C ALA A 779 -27.84 -23.51 26.40
N ARG A 780 -27.70 -24.01 25.17
CA ARG A 780 -26.41 -24.17 24.47
C ARG A 780 -25.77 -22.84 24.03
N ARG A 781 -26.58 -21.80 23.82
CA ARG A 781 -26.12 -20.50 23.29
C ARG A 781 -26.03 -19.40 24.34
N LEU A 782 -26.76 -19.53 25.45
CA LEU A 782 -26.76 -18.55 26.54
C LEU A 782 -25.49 -18.60 27.39
N LEU A 783 -24.90 -17.42 27.60
CA LEU A 783 -23.89 -17.20 28.64
C LEU A 783 -24.52 -17.32 30.04
N PRO A 784 -23.75 -17.63 31.10
CA PRO A 784 -24.27 -17.68 32.46
C PRO A 784 -24.98 -16.38 32.88
N HIS A 785 -26.22 -16.49 33.36
CA HIS A 785 -27.05 -15.38 33.85
C HIS A 785 -28.09 -15.91 34.86
N ASP A 786 -28.73 -15.00 35.60
CA ASP A 786 -29.65 -15.36 36.69
C ASP A 786 -31.08 -15.66 36.22
N ASP A 787 -31.46 -15.22 35.02
CA ASP A 787 -32.83 -15.31 34.47
C ASP A 787 -33.06 -16.50 33.53
N LEU A 788 -32.93 -17.72 34.08
CA LEU A 788 -33.15 -18.97 33.35
C LEU A 788 -34.64 -19.29 33.11
N SER A 789 -34.96 -19.81 31.92
CA SER A 789 -36.29 -20.33 31.55
C SER A 789 -36.59 -21.70 32.20
N GLU A 790 -37.86 -22.02 32.46
CA GLU A 790 -38.26 -23.33 33.01
C GLU A 790 -37.86 -24.50 32.07
N SER A 791 -37.90 -24.28 30.76
CA SER A 791 -37.44 -25.24 29.74
C SER A 791 -35.96 -25.59 29.85
N ALA A 792 -35.10 -24.68 30.31
CA ALA A 792 -33.66 -24.92 30.48
C ALA A 792 -33.32 -25.74 31.73
N ILE A 793 -34.30 -25.91 32.64
CA ILE A 793 -34.14 -26.59 33.94
C ILE A 793 -34.81 -27.97 33.92
N ASN A 794 -35.93 -28.13 33.20
CA ASN A 794 -36.74 -29.36 33.18
C ASN A 794 -35.95 -30.65 32.86
N PHE A 795 -34.89 -30.57 32.07
CA PHE A 795 -34.06 -31.72 31.69
C PHE A 795 -32.76 -31.84 32.48
N ALA A 796 -32.49 -30.96 33.45
CA ALA A 796 -31.22 -30.92 34.20
C ALA A 796 -30.96 -32.22 34.98
N ASP A 797 -31.98 -32.79 35.64
CA ASP A 797 -31.84 -34.05 36.38
C ASP A 797 -31.57 -35.24 35.46
N GLN A 798 -32.24 -35.28 34.30
CA GLN A 798 -32.01 -36.31 33.28
C GLN A 798 -30.60 -36.19 32.69
N MET A 799 -30.10 -34.97 32.49
CA MET A 799 -28.72 -34.73 32.06
C MET A 799 -27.70 -35.22 33.09
N ILE A 800 -27.98 -35.04 34.39
CA ILE A 800 -27.10 -35.52 35.47
C ILE A 800 -27.03 -37.05 35.44
N ASP A 801 -28.16 -37.74 35.35
CA ASP A 801 -28.22 -39.21 35.29
C ASP A 801 -27.48 -39.77 34.06
N VAL A 802 -27.65 -39.16 32.88
CA VAL A 802 -26.94 -39.58 31.67
C VAL A 802 -25.44 -39.30 31.76
N ALA A 803 -25.05 -38.17 32.35
CA ALA A 803 -23.63 -37.84 32.52
C ALA A 803 -22.93 -38.77 33.53
N ASP A 804 -23.63 -39.17 34.59
CA ASP A 804 -23.10 -40.10 35.59
C ASP A 804 -22.81 -41.48 34.98
N LYS A 805 -23.65 -41.95 34.06
CA LYS A 805 -23.39 -43.19 33.30
C LYS A 805 -22.07 -43.13 32.53
N VAL A 806 -21.71 -41.99 31.95
CA VAL A 806 -20.41 -41.81 31.24
C VAL A 806 -19.25 -41.73 32.23
N ILE A 807 -19.42 -41.00 33.33
CA ILE A 807 -18.37 -40.78 34.33
C ILE A 807 -18.01 -42.08 35.06
N THR A 808 -19.01 -42.94 35.35
CA THR A 808 -18.79 -44.24 36.01
C THR A 808 -18.22 -45.28 35.05
N ALA A 809 -18.55 -45.22 33.76
CA ALA A 809 -18.04 -46.17 32.77
C ALA A 809 -16.56 -45.96 32.40
N ILE A 810 -16.01 -44.77 32.63
CA ILE A 810 -14.61 -44.45 32.30
C ILE A 810 -13.73 -44.59 33.55
N GLU A 811 -12.73 -45.47 33.48
CA GLU A 811 -11.72 -45.63 34.55
C GLU A 811 -10.74 -44.44 34.62
N GLN A 812 -11.02 -43.51 35.51
CA GLN A 812 -10.31 -42.24 35.66
C GLN A 812 -8.82 -42.40 36.05
N GLU A 813 -8.50 -43.34 36.93
CA GLU A 813 -7.12 -43.58 37.39
C GLU A 813 -6.21 -44.06 36.25
N LYS A 814 -6.71 -44.97 35.40
CA LYS A 814 -5.99 -45.45 34.21
C LYS A 814 -5.74 -44.32 33.21
N LEU A 815 -6.73 -43.44 33.01
CA LEU A 815 -6.62 -42.30 32.10
C LEU A 815 -5.59 -41.27 32.60
N LEU A 816 -5.60 -40.94 33.89
CA LEU A 816 -4.62 -40.04 34.49
C LEU A 816 -3.21 -40.64 34.49
N ALA A 817 -3.08 -41.93 34.79
CA ALA A 817 -1.81 -42.65 34.70
C ALA A 817 -1.22 -42.59 33.29
N PHE A 818 -2.04 -42.75 32.25
CA PHE A 818 -1.61 -42.64 30.85
C PHE A 818 -1.06 -41.26 30.51
N TYR A 819 -1.74 -40.16 30.89
CA TYR A 819 -1.23 -38.81 30.64
C TYR A 819 -0.06 -38.41 31.56
N GLY A 820 0.18 -39.16 32.64
CA GLY A 820 1.39 -39.05 33.46
C GLY A 820 2.63 -39.69 32.82
N MET A 821 2.48 -40.55 31.81
CA MET A 821 3.58 -41.19 31.09
C MET A 821 4.22 -40.23 30.07
N LYS A 822 5.55 -40.01 30.14
CA LYS A 822 6.27 -39.11 29.21
C LYS A 822 6.42 -39.68 27.78
N HIS A 823 6.54 -41.00 27.63
CA HIS A 823 6.65 -41.67 26.34
C HIS A 823 6.11 -43.11 26.41
N ASP A 824 5.20 -43.44 25.49
CA ASP A 824 4.66 -44.79 25.32
C ASP A 824 5.45 -45.52 24.22
N GLN A 825 6.23 -46.53 24.58
CA GLN A 825 7.09 -47.29 23.67
C GLN A 825 6.38 -48.51 23.05
N ARG A 826 5.09 -48.73 23.34
CA ARG A 826 4.36 -49.88 22.80
C ARG A 826 4.14 -49.75 21.28
N PRO A 827 4.14 -50.86 20.53
CA PRO A 827 3.97 -50.85 19.06
C PRO A 827 2.60 -50.30 18.60
N ASP A 828 1.58 -50.35 19.47
CA ASP A 828 0.22 -49.84 19.25
C ASP A 828 -0.04 -48.48 19.94
N ALA A 829 1.01 -47.79 20.42
CA ALA A 829 0.91 -46.54 21.18
C ALA A 829 0.06 -45.45 20.50
N MET A 830 0.11 -45.32 19.17
CA MET A 830 -0.74 -44.36 18.44
C MET A 830 -2.23 -44.70 18.52
N LYS A 831 -2.58 -45.98 18.45
CA LYS A 831 -3.97 -46.46 18.52
C LYS A 831 -4.49 -46.31 19.95
N ILE A 832 -3.69 -46.68 20.95
CA ILE A 832 -4.00 -46.48 22.37
C ILE A 832 -4.21 -44.99 22.67
N LYS A 833 -3.30 -44.12 22.21
CA LYS A 833 -3.42 -42.67 22.40
C LYS A 833 -4.71 -42.11 21.80
N SER A 834 -5.08 -42.52 20.59
CA SER A 834 -6.34 -42.11 19.97
C SER A 834 -7.56 -42.56 20.80
N THR A 835 -7.56 -43.77 21.35
CA THR A 835 -8.65 -44.28 22.21
C THR A 835 -8.72 -43.52 23.53
N MET A 836 -7.58 -43.28 24.18
CA MET A 836 -7.49 -42.53 25.44
C MET A 836 -7.87 -41.05 25.26
N ASP A 837 -7.44 -40.40 24.16
CA ASP A 837 -7.85 -39.03 23.80
C ASP A 837 -9.38 -38.95 23.58
N LYS A 838 -9.99 -39.96 22.95
CA LYS A 838 -11.46 -40.05 22.80
C LYS A 838 -12.15 -40.19 24.16
N GLN A 839 -11.71 -41.10 25.01
CA GLN A 839 -12.27 -41.29 26.35
C GLN A 839 -12.13 -40.02 27.21
N LYS A 840 -10.98 -39.35 27.18
CA LYS A 840 -10.77 -38.06 27.84
C LYS A 840 -11.77 -37.00 27.37
N ASN A 841 -11.97 -36.88 26.05
CA ASN A 841 -12.90 -35.89 25.50
C ASN A 841 -14.35 -36.15 25.92
N LEU A 842 -14.80 -37.41 25.88
CA LEU A 842 -16.13 -37.81 26.34
C LEU A 842 -16.33 -37.54 27.84
N LEU A 843 -15.31 -37.83 28.65
CA LEU A 843 -15.32 -37.57 30.09
C LEU A 843 -15.42 -36.07 30.41
N ILE A 844 -14.63 -35.23 29.72
CA ILE A 844 -14.69 -33.77 29.88
C ILE A 844 -16.08 -33.25 29.49
N GLU A 845 -16.64 -33.72 28.38
CA GLU A 845 -17.97 -33.32 27.92
C GLU A 845 -19.06 -33.67 28.95
N ALA A 846 -19.02 -34.89 29.50
CA ALA A 846 -19.95 -35.33 30.54
C ALA A 846 -19.84 -34.47 31.81
N PHE A 847 -18.62 -34.21 32.31
CA PHE A 847 -18.42 -33.34 33.48
C PHE A 847 -18.89 -31.90 33.24
N VAL A 848 -18.60 -31.34 32.05
CA VAL A 848 -19.01 -29.97 31.69
C VAL A 848 -20.53 -29.86 31.65
N LYS A 849 -21.22 -30.81 31.01
CA LYS A 849 -22.69 -30.83 30.97
C LYS A 849 -23.31 -31.03 32.35
N LYS A 850 -22.77 -31.96 33.15
CA LYS A 850 -23.19 -32.20 34.54
C LYS A 850 -23.03 -30.94 35.41
N GLY A 851 -21.86 -30.30 35.36
CA GLY A 851 -21.59 -29.08 36.11
C GLY A 851 -22.46 -27.89 35.67
N CYS A 852 -22.75 -27.76 34.37
CA CYS A 852 -23.69 -26.75 33.87
C CYS A 852 -25.13 -27.02 34.35
N ALA A 853 -25.58 -28.28 34.41
CA ALA A 853 -26.89 -28.66 34.93
C ALA A 853 -27.03 -28.31 36.41
N TYR A 854 -26.06 -28.68 37.25
CA TYR A 854 -26.02 -28.29 38.67
C TYR A 854 -25.95 -26.78 38.88
N ALA A 855 -25.24 -26.05 38.01
CA ALA A 855 -25.17 -24.60 38.04
C ALA A 855 -26.54 -23.95 37.77
N ARG A 856 -27.33 -24.50 36.84
CA ARG A 856 -28.71 -24.06 36.55
C ARG A 856 -29.65 -24.37 37.72
N LEU A 857 -29.57 -25.58 38.28
CA LEU A 857 -30.35 -25.98 39.48
C LEU A 857 -30.03 -25.10 40.69
N TYR A 858 -28.77 -24.74 40.91
CA TYR A 858 -28.37 -23.80 41.95
C TYR A 858 -29.08 -22.45 41.84
N ILE A 859 -29.12 -21.85 40.65
CA ILE A 859 -29.77 -20.54 40.44
C ILE A 859 -31.28 -20.64 40.70
N HIS A 860 -31.90 -21.72 40.24
CA HIS A 860 -33.32 -21.98 40.45
C HIS A 860 -33.66 -22.16 41.94
N ALA A 861 -32.92 -23.02 42.65
CA ALA A 861 -33.07 -23.26 44.09
C ALA A 861 -32.82 -21.98 44.90
N ARG A 862 -31.81 -21.19 44.52
CA ARG A 862 -31.52 -19.89 45.16
C ARG A 862 -32.62 -18.87 44.95
N LYS A 863 -33.28 -18.83 43.78
CA LYS A 863 -34.44 -17.95 43.52
C LYS A 863 -35.66 -18.34 44.38
N ARG A 864 -35.83 -19.63 44.69
CA ARG A 864 -36.92 -20.15 45.53
C ARG A 864 -36.62 -20.18 47.03
N GLY A 865 -35.38 -19.88 47.43
CA GLY A 865 -34.96 -19.91 48.83
C GLY A 865 -34.77 -21.32 49.41
N GLU A 866 -34.52 -22.31 48.56
CA GLU A 866 -34.39 -23.72 48.94
C GLU A 866 -33.01 -24.01 49.55
N THR A 867 -32.96 -24.87 50.58
CA THR A 867 -31.73 -25.25 51.30
C THR A 867 -30.74 -26.03 50.42
N GLU A 868 -31.21 -26.64 49.34
CA GLU A 868 -30.41 -27.44 48.41
C GLU A 868 -29.40 -26.60 47.60
N ALA A 869 -29.58 -25.27 47.53
CA ALA A 869 -28.65 -24.37 46.85
C ALA A 869 -27.21 -24.46 47.39
N ALA A 870 -27.01 -24.59 48.69
CA ALA A 870 -25.67 -24.72 49.26
C ALA A 870 -24.97 -26.03 48.83
N MET A 871 -25.75 -27.11 48.72
CA MET A 871 -25.27 -28.42 48.27
C MET A 871 -24.87 -28.37 46.80
N HIS A 872 -25.72 -27.83 45.92
CA HIS A 872 -25.41 -27.69 44.50
C HIS A 872 -24.17 -26.84 44.24
N LEU A 873 -23.95 -25.75 45.01
CA LEU A 873 -22.75 -24.92 44.91
C LEU A 873 -21.46 -25.71 45.19
N ALA A 874 -21.46 -26.52 46.25
CA ALA A 874 -20.32 -27.37 46.59
C ALA A 874 -20.08 -28.42 45.50
N THR A 875 -21.14 -29.03 44.96
CA THR A 875 -21.06 -30.01 43.88
C THR A 875 -20.48 -29.41 42.59
N VAL A 876 -20.90 -28.20 42.18
CA VAL A 876 -20.33 -27.52 41.00
C VAL A 876 -18.83 -27.24 41.19
N THR A 877 -18.43 -26.82 42.39
CA THR A 877 -17.01 -26.54 42.71
C THR A 877 -16.17 -27.81 42.64
N GLN A 878 -16.70 -28.93 43.16
CA GLN A 878 -16.03 -30.23 43.09
C GLN A 878 -15.87 -30.71 41.64
N ILE A 879 -16.94 -30.65 40.84
CA ILE A 879 -16.89 -31.01 39.41
C ILE A 879 -15.87 -30.14 38.67
N TRP A 880 -15.82 -28.83 38.95
CA TRP A 880 -14.85 -27.93 38.34
C TRP A 880 -13.39 -28.28 38.73
N ASN A 881 -13.14 -28.73 39.95
CA ASN A 881 -11.82 -29.23 40.37
C ASN A 881 -11.47 -30.57 39.70
N ASP A 882 -12.45 -31.44 39.50
CA ASP A 882 -12.24 -32.74 38.85
C ASP A 882 -11.92 -32.59 37.36
N VAL A 883 -12.56 -31.66 36.64
CA VAL A 883 -12.26 -31.37 35.24
C VAL A 883 -10.84 -30.82 35.05
N GLN A 884 -10.35 -30.03 36.02
CA GLN A 884 -8.99 -29.46 35.98
C GLN A 884 -7.88 -30.50 36.01
N LYS A 885 -8.16 -31.73 36.44
CA LYS A 885 -7.22 -32.85 36.34
C LYS A 885 -6.91 -33.21 34.89
N TYR A 886 -7.79 -32.87 33.95
CA TYR A 886 -7.72 -33.28 32.55
C TYR A 886 -7.50 -32.12 31.57
N ALA A 887 -8.05 -30.94 31.85
CA ALA A 887 -7.97 -29.78 30.95
C ALA A 887 -7.94 -28.44 31.72
N GLU A 888 -7.28 -27.44 31.14
CA GLU A 888 -7.20 -26.11 31.75
C GLU A 888 -8.56 -25.40 31.75
N PRO A 889 -8.85 -24.53 32.75
CA PRO A 889 -10.11 -23.77 32.82
C PRO A 889 -10.38 -22.86 31.61
N THR A 890 -9.34 -22.54 30.83
CA THR A 890 -9.38 -21.70 29.63
C THR A 890 -9.55 -22.47 28.32
N ASP A 891 -9.53 -23.81 28.34
CA ASP A 891 -9.79 -24.62 27.15
C ASP A 891 -11.24 -24.43 26.67
N SER A 892 -11.44 -24.22 25.36
CA SER A 892 -12.73 -24.13 24.67
C SER A 892 -13.80 -25.11 25.17
N LYS A 893 -13.41 -26.35 25.49
CA LYS A 893 -14.31 -27.42 25.93
C LYS A 893 -14.81 -27.24 27.37
N VAL A 894 -14.01 -26.59 28.22
CA VAL A 894 -14.28 -26.40 29.67
C VAL A 894 -14.75 -24.97 29.98
N LEU A 895 -14.48 -24.03 29.08
CA LEU A 895 -14.66 -22.60 29.26
C LEU A 895 -16.06 -22.22 29.77
N ILE A 896 -17.12 -22.87 29.26
CA ILE A 896 -18.50 -22.61 29.69
C ILE A 896 -18.75 -23.01 31.16
N LEU A 897 -18.19 -24.13 31.62
CA LEU A 897 -18.28 -24.55 33.02
C LEU A 897 -17.51 -23.58 33.93
N SER A 898 -16.33 -23.14 33.50
CA SER A 898 -15.53 -22.15 34.22
C SER A 898 -16.25 -20.80 34.34
N LEU A 899 -16.99 -20.39 33.30
CA LEU A 899 -17.83 -19.19 33.33
C LEU A 899 -18.99 -19.35 34.34
N TRP A 900 -19.69 -20.49 34.34
CA TRP A 900 -20.73 -20.81 35.33
C TRP A 900 -20.21 -20.79 36.76
N HIS A 901 -19.08 -21.44 37.01
CA HIS A 901 -18.43 -21.45 38.32
C HIS A 901 -18.00 -20.05 38.76
N ALA A 902 -17.50 -19.20 37.86
CA ALA A 902 -17.17 -17.80 38.16
C ALA A 902 -18.40 -16.94 38.44
N HIS A 903 -19.50 -17.13 37.69
CA HIS A 903 -20.77 -16.40 37.84
C HIS A 903 -21.40 -16.67 39.20
N ILE A 904 -21.56 -17.96 39.54
CA ILE A 904 -22.21 -18.41 40.78
C ILE A 904 -21.45 -17.94 42.02
N ASN A 905 -20.11 -17.97 41.98
CA ASN A 905 -19.26 -17.48 43.07
C ASN A 905 -19.05 -15.95 43.05
N LYS A 906 -19.68 -15.21 42.13
CA LYS A 906 -19.51 -13.75 41.96
C LYS A 906 -18.05 -13.31 41.76
N HIS A 907 -17.23 -14.16 41.14
CA HIS A 907 -15.83 -13.87 40.83
C HIS A 907 -15.72 -13.09 39.51
N TYR A 908 -16.20 -11.84 39.50
CA TYR A 908 -16.34 -11.02 38.29
C TYR A 908 -15.03 -10.81 37.53
N GLY A 909 -13.90 -10.62 38.22
CA GLY A 909 -12.58 -10.48 37.56
C GLY A 909 -12.15 -11.74 36.79
N ARG A 910 -12.39 -12.93 37.37
CA ARG A 910 -12.15 -14.22 36.69
C ARG A 910 -13.12 -14.42 35.53
N TYR A 911 -14.39 -14.04 35.73
CA TYR A 911 -15.40 -14.10 34.68
C TYR A 911 -14.98 -13.25 33.48
N LEU A 912 -14.60 -11.99 33.68
CA LEU A 912 -14.13 -11.10 32.61
C LEU A 912 -12.93 -11.70 31.86
N LYS A 913 -11.95 -12.27 32.57
CA LYS A 913 -10.78 -12.92 31.95
C LYS A 913 -11.17 -14.12 31.07
N LEU A 914 -12.08 -14.97 31.54
CA LEU A 914 -12.59 -16.12 30.78
C LEU A 914 -13.45 -15.66 29.60
N LEU A 915 -14.26 -14.61 29.79
CA LEU A 915 -15.10 -14.02 28.77
C LEU A 915 -14.25 -13.44 27.62
N THR A 916 -13.09 -12.82 27.93
CA THR A 916 -12.13 -12.38 26.91
C THR A 916 -11.61 -13.54 26.07
N ARG A 917 -11.30 -14.70 26.68
CA ARG A 917 -10.90 -15.89 25.92
C ARG A 917 -12.02 -16.43 25.04
N TYR A 918 -13.26 -16.39 25.54
CA TYR A 918 -14.43 -16.79 24.74
C TYR A 918 -14.64 -15.84 23.55
N TYR A 919 -14.43 -14.54 23.75
CA TYR A 919 -14.49 -13.53 22.70
C TYR A 919 -13.44 -13.75 21.60
N GLU A 920 -12.21 -14.13 21.98
CA GLU A 920 -11.13 -14.45 21.03
C GLU A 920 -11.47 -15.65 20.11
N GLU A 921 -12.31 -16.58 20.58
CA GLU A 921 -12.78 -17.69 19.76
C GLU A 921 -14.01 -17.34 18.93
N LYS A 922 -14.96 -16.61 19.52
CA LYS A 922 -16.25 -16.26 18.90
C LYS A 922 -16.64 -14.83 19.28
N PRO A 923 -16.33 -13.81 18.47
CA PRO A 923 -16.70 -12.44 18.76
C PRO A 923 -18.18 -12.21 18.40
N VAL A 924 -19.08 -12.48 19.35
CA VAL A 924 -20.53 -12.28 19.17
C VAL A 924 -21.06 -11.20 20.11
N ARG A 925 -22.14 -10.54 19.69
CA ARG A 925 -22.75 -9.42 20.40
C ARG A 925 -23.13 -9.74 21.85
N ASP A 926 -23.65 -10.94 22.10
CA ASP A 926 -24.08 -11.39 23.44
C ASP A 926 -22.93 -11.34 24.46
N ILE A 927 -21.68 -11.55 24.01
CA ILE A 927 -20.50 -11.46 24.88
C ILE A 927 -20.22 -10.01 25.28
N ASP A 928 -20.28 -9.07 24.34
CA ASP A 928 -20.10 -7.64 24.64
C ASP A 928 -21.21 -7.10 25.54
N GLU A 929 -22.45 -7.57 25.37
CA GLU A 929 -23.56 -7.26 26.27
C GLU A 929 -23.30 -7.79 27.69
N LYS A 930 -22.72 -9.00 27.80
CA LYS A 930 -22.32 -9.55 29.11
C LYS A 930 -21.14 -8.80 29.74
N PHE A 931 -20.19 -8.31 28.95
CA PHE A 931 -19.16 -7.39 29.44
C PHE A 931 -19.79 -6.12 30.04
N ILE A 932 -20.79 -5.54 29.38
CA ILE A 932 -21.50 -4.34 29.87
C ILE A 932 -22.24 -4.64 31.18
N GLU A 933 -22.93 -5.77 31.27
CA GLU A 933 -23.63 -6.18 32.49
C GLU A 933 -22.67 -6.27 33.68
N ILE A 934 -21.56 -7.01 33.53
CA ILE A 934 -20.61 -7.24 34.62
C ILE A 934 -19.87 -5.97 35.03
N THR A 935 -19.47 -5.15 34.05
CA THR A 935 -18.80 -3.88 34.34
C THR A 935 -19.70 -2.92 35.11
N ARG A 936 -21.02 -2.89 34.82
CA ARG A 936 -21.99 -2.14 35.64
C ARG A 936 -22.13 -2.72 37.04
N THR A 937 -22.22 -4.04 37.19
CA THR A 937 -22.32 -4.70 38.49
C THR A 937 -21.11 -4.42 39.39
N VAL A 938 -19.92 -4.27 38.81
CA VAL A 938 -18.68 -3.92 39.53
C VAL A 938 -18.54 -2.41 39.79
N GLY A 939 -19.37 -1.57 39.15
CA GLY A 939 -19.32 -0.10 39.27
C GLY A 939 -18.36 0.59 38.29
N TRP A 940 -17.96 -0.08 37.21
CA TRP A 940 -17.08 0.46 36.16
C TRP A 940 -17.88 1.14 35.04
N ASP A 941 -18.67 2.15 35.39
CA ASP A 941 -19.61 2.82 34.47
C ASP A 941 -18.93 3.45 33.26
N HIS A 942 -17.70 3.94 33.42
CA HIS A 942 -16.92 4.51 32.31
C HIS A 942 -16.67 3.46 31.21
N TRP A 943 -16.34 2.23 31.59
CA TRP A 943 -16.08 1.15 30.63
C TRP A 943 -17.38 0.61 30.05
N ALA A 944 -18.41 0.44 30.88
CA ALA A 944 -19.75 0.05 30.42
C ALA A 944 -20.29 1.04 29.38
N ARG A 945 -20.13 2.36 29.62
CA ARG A 945 -20.52 3.41 28.68
C ARG A 945 -19.74 3.31 27.38
N TYR A 946 -18.43 3.15 27.45
CA TYR A 946 -17.58 2.96 26.26
C TYR A 946 -18.05 1.77 25.40
N LEU A 947 -18.20 0.60 26.02
CA LEU A 947 -18.67 -0.62 25.34
C LEU A 947 -20.04 -0.42 24.71
N THR A 948 -20.99 0.16 25.47
CA THR A 948 -22.34 0.49 24.98
C THR A 948 -22.29 1.39 23.75
N THR A 949 -21.46 2.44 23.78
CA THR A 949 -21.30 3.36 22.64
C THR A 949 -20.60 2.72 21.44
N SER A 950 -19.83 1.64 21.64
CA SER A 950 -19.11 0.93 20.58
C SER A 950 -19.93 -0.20 19.92
N LEU A 951 -21.02 -0.66 20.54
CA LEU A 951 -21.85 -1.75 20.00
C LEU A 951 -22.36 -1.48 18.57
N PRO A 952 -22.91 -0.29 18.24
CA PRO A 952 -23.40 -0.02 16.90
C PRO A 952 -22.30 -0.07 15.82
N THR A 953 -21.05 0.27 16.19
CA THR A 953 -19.92 0.22 15.27
C THR A 953 -19.37 -1.19 15.11
N ARG A 954 -19.37 -2.01 16.17
CA ARG A 954 -18.89 -3.40 16.15
C ARG A 954 -19.85 -4.39 15.50
N TYR A 955 -21.16 -4.11 15.55
CA TYR A 955 -22.19 -4.98 14.98
C TYR A 955 -23.12 -4.21 14.04
N PRO A 956 -22.60 -3.68 12.92
CA PRO A 956 -23.42 -2.96 11.96
C PRO A 956 -24.38 -3.91 11.23
N LYS A 957 -25.58 -3.43 10.88
CA LYS A 957 -26.59 -4.23 10.15
C LYS A 957 -26.15 -4.62 8.74
N ALA A 958 -25.37 -3.75 8.09
CA ALA A 958 -24.89 -3.90 6.73
C ALA A 958 -23.44 -3.44 6.62
N TYR A 959 -22.76 -3.88 5.56
CA TYR A 959 -21.43 -3.37 5.21
C TYR A 959 -21.51 -1.86 4.93
N ARG A 960 -20.45 -1.15 5.32
CA ARG A 960 -20.31 0.28 5.00
C ARG A 960 -20.33 0.47 3.47
N PRO A 961 -21.08 1.46 2.93
CA PRO A 961 -21.07 1.75 1.50
C PRO A 961 -19.73 2.33 1.04
N PHE A 962 -19.46 2.19 -0.27
CA PHE A 962 -18.28 2.75 -0.96
C PHE A 962 -18.41 4.24 -1.30
#